data_AF-A0A2P1PN61-F1
#
_entry.id   AF-A0A2P1PN61-F1
#
_cell.length_a   1.000
_cell.length_b   1.000
_cell.length_c   1.000
_cell.angle_alpha   90.00
_cell.angle_beta   90.00
_cell.angle_gamma   90.00
#
_symmetry.space_group_name_H-M   'P 1'
#
loop_
_entity.id
_entity.type
_entity.pdbx_description
1 polymer ?
#
loop_
_entity_poly.entity_id
_entity_poly.type
_entity_poly.pdbx_seq_one_letter_code
_entity_poly.pdbx_strand_id
1 'polypeptide(L)'
;MLLVLACLPSLAAADQLADLAYSEQAGPDQTLDVYRPDTPGMHPMVVYVPGQDWQQINKRHIGNRALTLTSAGHLVVALNYRAQPQADWREQTADLAMALTFVRARAEIWGGDPNQILLLADGSGAHLVGSLLAKPAEFALESADLNAIRGLMLSEPQGMNQEPTVWQPGSNVPAAMRDAATWQQRSPVQQLASHDWPVLLSYPATDAPANRDLASRLQNLGMAVTEVQAETEAALADREREWMAAWLKALPIGRVQRFETMNLGTVLESGRQTPTFEGWQADGVGALFADRGMLYAGLDGAVSSRGPSRILVLRGSSQSWQEAFRFPDSVRNVQWIGRVTLASQSVLAAMVGSDADGSMLWVQQADRNWVSVPLPWDLAQSRVHSVLPLQQDTLLMADGRSGGIWRIEGDRLGTIKVVAQAEVNFNGRGAGLASLNGQVYAAWRYASVGSRVYVRQVSDGAVSWRYVGDTDTEVGSEAAAMAAITDDAGGGSLLIAHTVTGRITRVRPGSGERPVLEFELEAAMRRQFNDQGQPLTFMNTGVQTALHPETNERLTIIGFRRPVIAGNAADPTLYSHVLIRQSGGSYSLRSLAPDTGAAWQRGAIAAMAPSPFVEDQGRRWFFAGAGATESGNQAWLDQGALQQAQVKRGPWWNRAQSGHGFDIQKIGNQWAVLFYSFASDGQPQWWSALGSITNGQFVNNQNGLMFTEQVLRDGNLVSSINTERTGQLQIRFGLGAGDAACADGVNRADALALAEAEITMPGQATRRWCIEPMQIRGAGNGAVDNNGIWTAGLLDSGWGVSLFAQGLGAETTQGAIVYYFDGAGQPRWALGSGVQADGRATLSMLNVLNGCPTCASVQPQYRAIGQMDLQSSGACGEVSLRTSMDLRYPGLEGSLFVRNNLSLQRLSDAACY
;
A
#
# COMPACT_ATOMS: atom_id res chain seq x y z
N MET A 1 -30.28 4.26 16.45
CA MET A 1 -30.39 4.40 14.98
C MET A 1 -29.04 4.30 14.24
N LEU A 2 -28.02 3.63 14.81
CA LEU A 2 -26.99 2.91 14.02
C LEU A 2 -27.46 1.53 13.55
N LEU A 3 -28.71 1.18 13.91
CA LEU A 3 -29.40 -0.08 13.67
C LEU A 3 -30.60 0.07 12.72
N VAL A 4 -30.69 1.19 11.98
CA VAL A 4 -31.70 1.43 10.92
C VAL A 4 -31.12 1.29 9.51
N LEU A 5 -29.85 0.90 9.38
CA LEU A 5 -29.15 0.78 8.10
C LEU A 5 -29.41 -0.53 7.33
N ALA A 6 -30.32 -1.37 7.79
CA ALA A 6 -30.67 -2.62 7.10
C ALA A 6 -31.64 -2.43 5.91
N CYS A 7 -31.55 -1.28 5.21
CA CYS A 7 -32.35 -1.00 4.02
C CYS A 7 -31.53 -0.28 2.93
N LEU A 8 -30.27 -0.70 2.73
CA LEU A 8 -29.51 -0.32 1.54
C LEU A 8 -29.06 -1.59 0.80
N PRO A 9 -29.20 -1.63 -0.54
CA PRO A 9 -28.69 -2.72 -1.35
C PRO A 9 -27.16 -2.78 -1.27
N SER A 10 -26.65 -3.99 -1.43
CA SER A 10 -25.25 -4.41 -1.32
C SER A 10 -24.25 -3.65 -2.21
N LEU A 11 -23.12 -3.28 -1.59
CA LEU A 11 -21.71 -3.30 -2.06
C LEU A 11 -21.25 -2.35 -3.19
N ALA A 12 -20.18 -1.60 -2.89
CA ALA A 12 -19.34 -0.88 -3.84
C ALA A 12 -18.37 -1.83 -4.56
N ALA A 13 -18.59 -2.04 -5.85
CA ALA A 13 -17.55 -2.36 -6.83
C ALA A 13 -17.10 -1.05 -7.53
N ALA A 14 -15.95 -1.05 -8.19
CA ALA A 14 -15.41 0.06 -9.02
C ALA A 14 -16.52 0.91 -9.64
N ASP A 15 -16.52 2.26 -9.51
CA ASP A 15 -17.65 3.17 -9.83
C ASP A 15 -18.58 2.57 -10.90
N GLN A 16 -19.56 1.78 -10.42
CA GLN A 16 -20.28 0.82 -11.24
C GLN A 16 -21.61 1.44 -11.60
N LEU A 17 -21.83 1.64 -12.89
CA LEU A 17 -23.17 1.89 -13.40
C LEU A 17 -23.79 0.53 -13.71
N ALA A 18 -24.68 0.06 -12.85
CA ALA A 18 -25.32 -1.23 -13.00
C ALA A 18 -26.67 -1.12 -13.74
N ASP A 19 -27.03 -2.20 -14.44
CA ASP A 19 -28.35 -2.44 -15.04
C ASP A 19 -28.83 -1.35 -16.00
N LEU A 20 -27.90 -0.80 -16.79
CA LEU A 20 -28.23 0.18 -17.83
C LEU A 20 -28.90 -0.51 -19.03
N ALA A 21 -30.13 -0.12 -19.34
CA ALA A 21 -30.81 -0.55 -20.56
C ALA A 21 -30.20 0.13 -21.80
N TYR A 22 -29.88 -0.65 -22.84
CA TYR A 22 -29.25 -0.14 -24.06
C TYR A 22 -30.23 0.17 -25.21
N SER A 23 -31.53 0.04 -24.99
CA SER A 23 -32.56 0.53 -25.91
C SER A 23 -33.83 0.96 -25.16
N GLU A 24 -34.64 1.85 -25.74
CA GLU A 24 -35.92 2.27 -25.13
C GLU A 24 -36.96 1.15 -25.09
N GLN A 25 -36.80 0.14 -25.95
CA GLN A 25 -37.65 -1.05 -26.02
C GLN A 25 -37.00 -2.24 -25.29
N ALA A 26 -35.93 -2.02 -24.53
CA ALA A 26 -35.18 -3.08 -23.86
C ALA A 26 -36.04 -3.85 -22.87
N GLY A 27 -36.05 -5.18 -23.00
CA GLY A 27 -36.55 -6.09 -21.97
C GLY A 27 -35.61 -6.16 -20.76
N PRO A 28 -36.01 -6.84 -19.67
CA PRO A 28 -35.21 -6.95 -18.44
C PRO A 28 -33.83 -7.58 -18.65
N ASP A 29 -33.66 -8.38 -19.71
CA ASP A 29 -32.42 -9.08 -20.04
C ASP A 29 -31.50 -8.30 -21.01
N GLN A 30 -31.91 -7.12 -21.47
CA GLN A 30 -31.14 -6.28 -22.39
C GLN A 30 -30.48 -5.12 -21.64
N THR A 31 -29.61 -5.47 -20.69
CA THR A 31 -28.92 -4.53 -19.81
C THR A 31 -27.40 -4.69 -19.84
N LEU A 32 -26.67 -3.67 -19.41
CA LEU A 32 -25.22 -3.71 -19.25
C LEU A 32 -24.78 -3.08 -17.93
N ASP A 33 -23.58 -3.45 -17.49
CA ASP A 33 -22.87 -2.84 -16.38
C ASP A 33 -21.61 -2.17 -16.92
N VAL A 34 -21.30 -0.97 -16.42
CA VAL A 34 -20.09 -0.23 -16.74
C VAL A 34 -19.22 -0.16 -15.49
N TYR A 35 -17.98 -0.64 -15.60
CA TYR A 35 -16.95 -0.53 -14.58
C TYR A 35 -15.91 0.48 -15.06
N ARG A 36 -15.73 1.55 -14.29
CA ARG A 36 -14.83 2.64 -14.63
C ARG A 36 -13.47 2.47 -13.94
N PRO A 37 -12.36 2.78 -14.63
CA PRO A 37 -11.06 2.89 -13.98
C PRO A 37 -11.03 4.14 -13.09
N ASP A 38 -10.27 4.09 -11.98
CA ASP A 38 -10.15 5.20 -11.03
C ASP A 38 -9.25 6.36 -11.55
N THR A 39 -8.71 6.23 -12.77
CA THR A 39 -7.84 7.23 -13.40
C THR A 39 -8.64 8.21 -14.27
N PRO A 40 -8.38 9.53 -14.20
CA PRO A 40 -9.07 10.50 -15.04
C PRO A 40 -8.58 10.41 -16.50
N GLY A 41 -9.48 10.57 -17.46
CA GLY A 41 -9.16 10.59 -18.90
C GLY A 41 -10.11 9.75 -19.76
N MET A 42 -9.81 9.65 -21.05
CA MET A 42 -10.48 8.74 -22.00
C MET A 42 -9.71 7.42 -22.07
N HIS A 43 -10.41 6.30 -21.88
CA HIS A 43 -9.80 4.98 -21.76
C HIS A 43 -10.23 4.05 -22.89
N PRO A 44 -9.35 3.17 -23.40
CA PRO A 44 -9.79 2.08 -24.26
C PRO A 44 -10.84 1.22 -23.55
N MET A 45 -11.81 0.72 -24.29
CA MET A 45 -12.95 -0.02 -23.75
C MET A 45 -12.83 -1.52 -24.01
N VAL A 46 -13.17 -2.33 -23.02
CA VAL A 46 -13.38 -3.77 -23.17
C VAL A 46 -14.86 -4.08 -23.01
N VAL A 47 -15.49 -4.59 -24.06
CA VAL A 47 -16.87 -5.06 -24.03
C VAL A 47 -16.87 -6.57 -23.84
N TYR A 48 -17.40 -7.02 -22.71
CA TYR A 48 -17.52 -8.42 -22.34
C TYR A 48 -18.86 -9.01 -22.79
N VAL A 49 -18.78 -10.09 -23.56
CA VAL A 49 -19.91 -10.86 -24.10
C VAL A 49 -19.90 -12.25 -23.45
N PRO A 50 -20.76 -12.51 -22.46
CA PRO A 50 -20.86 -13.83 -21.83
C PRO A 50 -21.43 -14.86 -22.82
N GLY A 51 -21.23 -16.15 -22.57
CA GLY A 51 -21.70 -17.19 -23.50
C GLY A 51 -21.87 -18.59 -22.95
N GLN A 52 -22.60 -18.77 -21.85
CA GLN A 52 -22.94 -20.10 -21.33
C GLN A 52 -24.06 -20.75 -22.17
N ASP A 53 -23.66 -21.42 -23.25
CA ASP A 53 -24.50 -22.20 -24.15
C ASP A 53 -25.76 -21.48 -24.69
N TRP A 54 -25.66 -20.18 -24.99
CA TRP A 54 -26.77 -19.35 -25.47
C TRP A 54 -28.01 -19.25 -24.55
N GLN A 55 -27.96 -19.83 -23.34
CA GLN A 55 -29.12 -19.96 -22.43
C GLN A 55 -28.93 -19.26 -21.08
N GLN A 56 -27.75 -19.34 -20.46
CA GLN A 56 -27.53 -18.81 -19.11
C GLN A 56 -26.76 -17.50 -19.18
N ILE A 57 -27.39 -16.44 -19.67
CA ILE A 57 -26.71 -15.17 -19.91
C ILE A 57 -26.60 -14.38 -18.62
N ASN A 58 -25.36 -14.09 -18.19
CA ASN A 58 -25.11 -13.32 -16.98
C ASN A 58 -23.81 -12.51 -17.10
N LYS A 59 -23.95 -11.19 -17.25
CA LYS A 59 -22.87 -10.20 -17.30
C LYS A 59 -21.95 -10.24 -16.08
N ARG A 60 -22.41 -10.74 -14.93
CA ARG A 60 -21.58 -10.88 -13.70
C ARG A 60 -20.50 -11.95 -13.82
N HIS A 61 -20.53 -12.79 -14.85
CA HIS A 61 -19.52 -13.83 -15.08
C HIS A 61 -18.19 -13.28 -15.60
N ILE A 62 -18.15 -11.98 -15.88
CA ILE A 62 -16.89 -11.26 -16.01
C ILE A 62 -16.03 -11.38 -14.73
N GLY A 63 -16.66 -11.48 -13.55
CA GLY A 63 -15.99 -11.72 -12.27
C GLY A 63 -14.79 -10.79 -12.04
N ASN A 64 -13.69 -11.37 -11.58
CA ASN A 64 -12.45 -10.65 -11.28
C ASN A 64 -11.75 -10.06 -12.53
N ARG A 65 -12.16 -10.45 -13.76
CA ARG A 65 -11.60 -9.85 -15.00
C ARG A 65 -12.00 -8.38 -15.12
N ALA A 66 -13.18 -7.98 -14.64
CA ALA A 66 -13.58 -6.58 -14.61
C ALA A 66 -12.62 -5.72 -13.78
N LEU A 67 -12.26 -6.19 -12.58
CA LEU A 67 -11.30 -5.50 -11.72
C LEU A 67 -9.89 -5.47 -12.34
N THR A 68 -9.47 -6.58 -12.95
CA THR A 68 -8.14 -6.70 -13.59
C THR A 68 -8.01 -5.71 -14.75
N LEU A 69 -9.02 -5.63 -15.59
CA LEU A 69 -9.05 -4.77 -16.77
C LEU A 69 -9.19 -3.28 -16.40
N THR A 70 -10.05 -2.95 -15.44
CA THR A 70 -10.17 -1.56 -14.91
C THR A 70 -8.89 -1.11 -14.21
N SER A 71 -8.23 -1.99 -13.45
CA SER A 71 -6.91 -1.71 -12.87
C SER A 71 -5.82 -1.51 -13.93
N ALA A 72 -5.99 -2.12 -15.11
CA ALA A 72 -5.13 -1.92 -16.28
C ALA A 72 -5.49 -0.67 -17.10
N GLY A 73 -6.38 0.20 -16.60
CA GLY A 73 -6.75 1.46 -17.27
C GLY A 73 -7.73 1.28 -18.44
N HIS A 74 -8.50 0.19 -18.47
CA HIS A 74 -9.56 0.00 -19.45
C HIS A 74 -10.92 0.29 -18.81
N LEU A 75 -11.82 0.90 -19.57
CA LEU A 75 -13.22 0.94 -19.19
C LEU A 75 -13.86 -0.38 -19.59
N VAL A 76 -14.56 -1.03 -18.67
CA VAL A 76 -15.13 -2.36 -18.92
C VAL A 76 -16.64 -2.26 -18.99
N VAL A 77 -17.22 -2.83 -20.04
CA VAL A 77 -18.68 -2.94 -20.20
C VAL A 77 -19.07 -4.41 -20.28
N ALA A 78 -19.82 -4.89 -19.31
CA ALA A 78 -20.34 -6.26 -19.29
C ALA A 78 -21.82 -6.26 -19.67
N LEU A 79 -22.21 -6.97 -20.73
CA LEU A 79 -23.59 -6.93 -21.24
C LEU A 79 -24.35 -8.25 -21.04
N ASN A 80 -25.67 -8.12 -20.93
CA ASN A 80 -26.65 -9.18 -21.08
C ASN A 80 -27.37 -9.03 -22.44
N TYR A 81 -27.89 -10.15 -22.93
CA TYR A 81 -28.74 -10.24 -24.11
C TYR A 81 -29.76 -11.36 -23.90
N ARG A 82 -30.82 -11.40 -24.72
CA ARG A 82 -31.92 -12.37 -24.55
C ARG A 82 -31.43 -13.81 -24.68
N ALA A 83 -31.81 -14.69 -23.75
CA ALA A 83 -31.42 -16.09 -23.75
C ALA A 83 -32.30 -16.97 -24.65
N GLN A 84 -31.80 -18.14 -25.08
CA GLN A 84 -32.66 -19.19 -25.63
C GLN A 84 -33.57 -19.79 -24.53
N PRO A 85 -34.82 -20.19 -24.86
CA PRO A 85 -35.44 -20.19 -26.19
C PRO A 85 -36.16 -18.88 -26.55
N GLN A 86 -36.02 -17.81 -25.75
CA GLN A 86 -36.75 -16.55 -25.94
C GLN A 86 -36.24 -15.74 -27.13
N ALA A 87 -34.94 -15.87 -27.43
CA ALA A 87 -34.30 -15.33 -28.61
C ALA A 87 -33.40 -16.39 -29.24
N ASP A 88 -33.46 -16.53 -30.57
CA ASP A 88 -32.50 -17.37 -31.30
C ASP A 88 -31.13 -16.66 -31.44
N TRP A 89 -30.12 -17.36 -31.97
CA TRP A 89 -28.77 -16.82 -32.08
C TRP A 89 -28.68 -15.54 -32.94
N ARG A 90 -29.57 -15.34 -33.91
CA ARG A 90 -29.60 -14.13 -34.74
C ARG A 90 -30.16 -12.96 -33.95
N GLU A 91 -31.24 -13.20 -33.20
CA GLU A 91 -31.81 -12.20 -32.31
C GLU A 91 -30.83 -11.81 -31.20
N GLN A 92 -30.05 -12.78 -30.69
CA GLN A 92 -28.95 -12.55 -29.75
C GLN A 92 -27.81 -11.72 -30.36
N THR A 93 -27.48 -11.97 -31.62
CA THR A 93 -26.46 -11.19 -32.33
C THR A 93 -26.97 -9.76 -32.64
N ALA A 94 -28.26 -9.59 -32.91
CA ALA A 94 -28.88 -8.28 -33.04
C ALA A 94 -28.84 -7.49 -31.71
N ASP A 95 -29.07 -8.15 -30.58
CA ASP A 95 -28.92 -7.56 -29.24
C ASP A 95 -27.49 -7.06 -28.99
N LEU A 96 -26.49 -7.85 -29.38
CA LEU A 96 -25.08 -7.46 -29.30
C LEU A 96 -24.77 -6.23 -30.18
N ALA A 97 -25.31 -6.17 -31.40
CA ALA A 97 -25.13 -5.02 -32.29
C ALA A 97 -25.73 -3.74 -31.70
N MET A 98 -26.94 -3.82 -31.14
CA MET A 98 -27.57 -2.70 -30.43
C MET A 98 -26.75 -2.25 -29.22
N ALA A 99 -26.28 -3.20 -28.41
CA ALA A 99 -25.46 -2.89 -27.24
C ALA A 99 -24.14 -2.21 -27.61
N LEU A 100 -23.44 -2.66 -28.66
CA LEU A 100 -22.21 -2.02 -29.13
C LEU A 100 -22.43 -0.59 -29.61
N THR A 101 -23.50 -0.37 -30.39
CA THR A 101 -23.90 0.97 -30.86
C THR A 101 -24.18 1.90 -29.67
N PHE A 102 -24.91 1.41 -28.67
CA PHE A 102 -25.20 2.16 -27.44
C PHE A 102 -23.94 2.46 -26.63
N VAL A 103 -23.04 1.48 -26.48
CA VAL A 103 -21.77 1.65 -25.77
C VAL A 103 -20.91 2.72 -26.44
N ARG A 104 -20.74 2.66 -27.77
CA ARG A 104 -19.98 3.68 -28.51
C ARG A 104 -20.59 5.07 -28.31
N ALA A 105 -21.91 5.18 -28.41
CA ALA A 105 -22.62 6.46 -28.27
C ALA A 105 -22.52 7.06 -26.84
N ARG A 106 -22.29 6.25 -25.81
CA ARG A 106 -22.16 6.68 -24.41
C ARG A 106 -20.72 6.68 -23.88
N ALA A 107 -19.76 6.22 -24.68
CA ALA A 107 -18.37 6.03 -24.30
C ALA A 107 -17.78 7.26 -23.58
N GLU A 108 -17.89 8.44 -24.19
CA GLU A 108 -17.28 9.67 -23.65
C GLU A 108 -17.85 10.05 -22.27
N ILE A 109 -19.16 9.83 -22.06
CA ILE A 109 -19.85 10.12 -20.78
C ILE A 109 -19.34 9.19 -19.67
N TRP A 110 -18.89 7.99 -20.04
CA TRP A 110 -18.34 7.04 -19.11
C TRP A 110 -16.82 7.14 -18.96
N GLY A 111 -16.15 8.00 -19.73
CA GLY A 111 -14.69 8.12 -19.76
C GLY A 111 -14.02 7.10 -20.69
N GLY A 112 -14.74 6.53 -21.64
CA GLY A 112 -14.23 5.62 -22.66
C GLY A 112 -13.95 6.31 -23.99
N ASP A 113 -12.94 5.85 -24.72
CA ASP A 113 -12.66 6.28 -26.10
C ASP A 113 -13.56 5.49 -27.08
N PRO A 114 -14.49 6.17 -27.79
CA PRO A 114 -15.41 5.51 -28.72
C PRO A 114 -14.73 4.85 -29.92
N ASN A 115 -13.44 5.09 -30.16
CA ASN A 115 -12.69 4.54 -31.29
C ASN A 115 -11.75 3.39 -30.89
N GLN A 116 -11.80 2.95 -29.63
CA GLN A 116 -10.87 1.95 -29.08
C GLN A 116 -11.62 0.86 -28.31
N ILE A 117 -12.30 -0.04 -29.04
CA ILE A 117 -13.10 -1.13 -28.46
C ILE A 117 -12.42 -2.48 -28.68
N LEU A 118 -12.33 -3.25 -27.60
CA LEU A 118 -11.94 -4.64 -27.59
C LEU A 118 -13.12 -5.51 -27.21
N LEU A 119 -13.31 -6.62 -27.92
CA LEU A 119 -14.36 -7.59 -27.61
C LEU A 119 -13.75 -8.76 -26.85
N LEU A 120 -14.20 -8.97 -25.62
CA LEU A 120 -13.90 -10.14 -24.81
C LEU A 120 -15.13 -11.06 -24.83
N ALA A 121 -15.00 -12.28 -25.33
CA ALA A 121 -16.13 -13.18 -25.50
C ALA A 121 -15.83 -14.58 -24.97
N ASP A 122 -16.72 -15.09 -24.12
CA ASP A 122 -16.62 -16.45 -23.57
C ASP A 122 -17.56 -17.40 -24.31
N GLY A 123 -17.14 -18.66 -24.50
CA GLY A 123 -18.04 -19.74 -24.91
C GLY A 123 -18.84 -19.43 -26.18
N SER A 124 -20.17 -19.51 -26.08
CA SER A 124 -21.10 -19.15 -27.16
C SER A 124 -21.15 -17.65 -27.50
N GLY A 125 -20.62 -16.77 -26.65
CA GLY A 125 -20.47 -15.34 -26.92
C GLY A 125 -19.46 -15.09 -28.03
N ALA A 126 -18.43 -15.95 -28.14
CA ALA A 126 -17.49 -15.92 -29.26
C ALA A 126 -18.21 -16.17 -30.59
N HIS A 127 -19.16 -17.11 -30.63
CA HIS A 127 -19.99 -17.35 -31.81
C HIS A 127 -20.82 -16.10 -32.20
N LEU A 128 -21.41 -15.40 -31.22
CA LEU A 128 -22.19 -14.18 -31.49
C LEU A 128 -21.31 -13.05 -32.03
N VAL A 129 -20.14 -12.84 -31.41
CA VAL A 129 -19.14 -11.87 -31.91
C VAL A 129 -18.70 -12.24 -33.32
N GLY A 130 -18.33 -13.49 -33.58
CA GLY A 130 -17.96 -13.93 -34.92
C GLY A 130 -19.09 -13.72 -35.93
N SER A 131 -20.32 -14.06 -35.58
CA SER A 131 -21.49 -13.92 -36.45
C SER A 131 -21.74 -12.46 -36.82
N LEU A 132 -21.65 -11.57 -35.83
CA LEU A 132 -21.79 -10.13 -36.01
C LEU A 132 -20.74 -9.61 -36.99
N LEU A 133 -19.47 -9.98 -36.81
CA LEU A 133 -18.36 -9.49 -37.62
C LEU A 133 -18.33 -10.10 -39.02
N ALA A 134 -18.86 -11.31 -39.20
CA ALA A 134 -19.01 -11.94 -40.50
C ALA A 134 -20.10 -11.25 -41.34
N LYS A 135 -21.17 -10.73 -40.70
CA LYS A 135 -22.31 -10.10 -41.39
C LYS A 135 -22.81 -8.84 -40.68
N PRO A 136 -21.99 -7.79 -40.55
CA PRO A 136 -22.36 -6.59 -39.79
C PRO A 136 -23.62 -5.91 -40.34
N ALA A 137 -23.80 -5.92 -41.66
CA ALA A 137 -24.98 -5.35 -42.31
C ALA A 137 -26.29 -6.13 -42.03
N GLU A 138 -26.23 -7.45 -41.80
CA GLU A 138 -27.42 -8.26 -41.45
C GLU A 138 -27.99 -7.83 -40.09
N PHE A 139 -27.13 -7.38 -39.18
CA PHE A 139 -27.48 -6.98 -37.81
C PHE A 139 -27.54 -5.45 -37.62
N ALA A 140 -27.54 -4.69 -38.72
CA ALA A 140 -27.56 -3.23 -38.71
C ALA A 140 -26.43 -2.56 -37.89
N LEU A 141 -25.27 -3.21 -37.78
CA LEU A 141 -24.09 -2.61 -37.15
C LEU A 141 -23.52 -1.53 -38.07
N GLU A 142 -23.41 -0.29 -37.58
CA GLU A 142 -22.90 0.81 -38.39
C GLU A 142 -21.40 0.62 -38.69
N SER A 143 -20.95 1.16 -39.82
CA SER A 143 -19.53 1.10 -40.18
C SER A 143 -18.62 1.74 -39.14
N ALA A 144 -19.09 2.78 -38.44
CA ALA A 144 -18.32 3.40 -37.37
C ALA A 144 -18.20 2.49 -36.13
N ASP A 145 -19.13 1.56 -35.87
CA ASP A 145 -19.09 0.66 -34.72
C ASP A 145 -18.12 -0.48 -35.03
N LEU A 146 -18.20 -0.99 -36.25
CA LEU A 146 -17.24 -1.94 -36.78
C LEU A 146 -15.80 -1.37 -36.77
N ASN A 147 -15.64 -0.11 -37.20
CA ASN A 147 -14.35 0.58 -37.22
C ASN A 147 -13.84 0.95 -35.83
N ALA A 148 -14.66 0.91 -34.79
CA ALA A 148 -14.21 1.13 -33.42
C ALA A 148 -13.53 -0.12 -32.82
N ILE A 149 -13.76 -1.30 -33.41
CA ILE A 149 -13.21 -2.57 -32.92
C ILE A 149 -11.74 -2.70 -33.32
N ARG A 150 -10.92 -3.10 -32.36
CA ARG A 150 -9.45 -3.07 -32.46
C ARG A 150 -8.78 -4.40 -32.16
N GLY A 151 -9.53 -5.40 -31.71
CA GLY A 151 -9.03 -6.72 -31.38
C GLY A 151 -10.07 -7.59 -30.70
N LEU A 152 -9.83 -8.89 -30.70
CA LEU A 152 -10.74 -9.91 -30.18
C LEU A 152 -10.03 -10.78 -29.14
N MET A 153 -10.66 -11.02 -28.00
CA MET A 153 -10.26 -12.04 -27.04
C MET A 153 -11.37 -13.09 -26.96
N LEU A 154 -11.05 -14.30 -27.35
CA LEU A 154 -11.98 -15.42 -27.45
C LEU A 154 -11.58 -16.49 -26.44
N SER A 155 -12.32 -16.57 -25.34
CA SER A 155 -12.12 -17.54 -24.26
C SER A 155 -13.04 -18.73 -24.46
N GLU A 156 -12.43 -19.91 -24.60
CA GLU A 156 -13.09 -21.20 -24.77
C GLU A 156 -14.19 -21.16 -25.86
N PRO A 157 -13.86 -20.68 -27.08
CA PRO A 157 -14.89 -20.33 -28.05
C PRO A 157 -15.66 -21.54 -28.54
N GLN A 158 -16.98 -21.48 -28.39
CA GLN A 158 -17.92 -22.49 -28.87
C GLN A 158 -18.55 -22.04 -30.18
N GLY A 159 -18.83 -22.97 -31.09
CA GLY A 159 -19.59 -22.69 -32.32
C GLY A 159 -18.87 -21.84 -33.38
N MET A 160 -17.62 -21.41 -33.14
CA MET A 160 -16.84 -20.62 -34.11
C MET A 160 -16.45 -21.42 -35.37
N ASN A 161 -16.16 -22.72 -35.19
CA ASN A 161 -15.65 -23.61 -36.24
C ASN A 161 -15.94 -25.11 -35.96
N GLN A 162 -16.80 -25.43 -35.00
CA GLN A 162 -16.97 -26.81 -34.51
C GLN A 162 -17.98 -27.60 -35.36
N GLU A 163 -17.61 -28.82 -35.79
CA GLU A 163 -18.50 -29.74 -36.50
C GLU A 163 -19.61 -30.27 -35.57
N PRO A 164 -20.82 -30.56 -36.08
CA PRO A 164 -21.94 -31.08 -35.29
C PRO A 164 -21.63 -32.39 -34.54
N THR A 165 -20.66 -33.17 -35.02
CA THR A 165 -20.19 -34.44 -34.46
C THR A 165 -19.50 -34.31 -33.10
N VAL A 166 -19.11 -33.09 -32.70
CA VAL A 166 -18.49 -32.80 -31.40
C VAL A 166 -19.54 -32.68 -30.28
N TRP A 167 -20.82 -32.49 -30.61
CA TRP A 167 -21.87 -32.23 -29.63
C TRP A 167 -22.63 -33.49 -29.25
N GLN A 168 -22.66 -33.80 -27.95
CA GLN A 168 -23.41 -34.95 -27.44
C GLN A 168 -24.93 -34.73 -27.55
N PRO A 169 -25.74 -35.78 -27.75
CA PRO A 169 -27.20 -35.71 -27.66
C PRO A 169 -27.62 -35.12 -26.29
N GLY A 170 -28.31 -33.97 -26.30
CA GLY A 170 -28.68 -33.25 -25.07
C GLY A 170 -27.87 -31.98 -24.79
N SER A 171 -26.82 -31.68 -25.58
CA SER A 171 -26.09 -30.40 -25.49
C SER A 171 -27.03 -29.21 -25.73
N ASN A 172 -26.80 -28.06 -25.11
CA ASN A 172 -27.67 -26.86 -25.18
C ASN A 172 -27.52 -26.02 -26.47
N VAL A 173 -26.82 -26.56 -27.46
CA VAL A 173 -26.56 -25.93 -28.77
C VAL A 173 -27.88 -25.61 -29.49
N PRO A 174 -28.08 -24.42 -30.08
CA PRO A 174 -29.27 -24.11 -30.88
C PRO A 174 -29.54 -25.19 -31.93
N ALA A 175 -30.80 -25.61 -32.09
CA ALA A 175 -31.19 -26.66 -33.04
C ALA A 175 -30.68 -26.39 -34.47
N ALA A 176 -30.60 -25.11 -34.84
CA ALA A 176 -30.03 -24.63 -36.09
C ALA A 176 -28.55 -25.01 -36.30
N MET A 177 -27.73 -25.14 -35.25
CA MET A 177 -26.31 -25.49 -35.36
C MET A 177 -26.03 -26.99 -35.30
N ARG A 178 -27.05 -27.81 -34.99
CA ARG A 178 -26.94 -29.28 -34.94
C ARG A 178 -27.12 -29.95 -36.31
N ASP A 179 -27.53 -29.20 -37.32
CA ASP A 179 -27.77 -29.73 -38.67
C ASP A 179 -26.46 -29.84 -39.47
N ALA A 180 -26.03 -31.08 -39.68
CA ALA A 180 -24.83 -31.42 -40.46
C ALA A 180 -24.86 -30.94 -41.92
N ALA A 181 -26.03 -30.62 -42.49
CA ALA A 181 -26.12 -30.07 -43.84
C ALA A 181 -25.88 -28.55 -43.89
N THR A 182 -26.09 -27.83 -42.77
CA THR A 182 -26.06 -26.35 -42.75
C THR A 182 -25.05 -25.74 -41.78
N TRP A 183 -24.36 -26.54 -40.97
CA TRP A 183 -23.40 -26.04 -39.97
C TRP A 183 -22.26 -25.21 -40.56
N GLN A 184 -21.69 -25.58 -41.71
CA GLN A 184 -20.60 -24.80 -42.35
C GLN A 184 -21.05 -23.40 -42.76
N GLN A 185 -22.33 -23.24 -43.14
CA GLN A 185 -22.93 -21.94 -43.47
C GLN A 185 -23.27 -21.12 -42.23
N ARG A 186 -23.10 -21.68 -41.03
CA ARG A 186 -23.45 -21.09 -39.74
C ARG A 186 -22.24 -20.93 -38.82
N SER A 187 -21.12 -21.61 -39.11
CA SER A 187 -19.82 -21.35 -38.49
C SER A 187 -19.31 -19.96 -38.87
N PRO A 188 -19.15 -19.03 -37.93
CA PRO A 188 -18.73 -17.67 -38.23
C PRO A 188 -17.38 -17.57 -38.94
N VAL A 189 -16.42 -18.44 -38.61
CA VAL A 189 -15.08 -18.38 -39.20
C VAL A 189 -15.08 -18.59 -40.73
N GLN A 190 -16.07 -19.31 -41.27
CA GLN A 190 -16.18 -19.55 -42.72
C GLN A 190 -16.67 -18.32 -43.49
N GLN A 191 -17.22 -17.33 -42.77
CA GLN A 191 -17.86 -16.15 -43.34
C GLN A 191 -17.14 -14.85 -42.95
N LEU A 192 -16.17 -14.93 -42.03
CA LEU A 192 -15.33 -13.80 -41.67
C LEU A 192 -14.50 -13.34 -42.87
N ALA A 193 -14.53 -12.03 -43.14
CA ALA A 193 -13.63 -11.40 -44.08
C ALA A 193 -12.21 -11.29 -43.50
N SER A 194 -11.23 -11.10 -44.39
CA SER A 194 -9.86 -10.81 -43.97
C SER A 194 -9.80 -9.48 -43.19
N HIS A 195 -9.03 -9.47 -42.09
CA HIS A 195 -8.86 -8.28 -41.26
C HIS A 195 -7.52 -8.34 -40.49
N ASP A 196 -6.95 -7.18 -40.19
CA ASP A 196 -5.72 -7.04 -39.40
C ASP A 196 -5.98 -7.05 -37.88
N TRP A 197 -7.09 -7.65 -37.42
CA TRP A 197 -7.39 -7.66 -35.99
C TRP A 197 -6.40 -8.60 -35.28
N PRO A 198 -5.78 -8.15 -34.18
CA PRO A 198 -5.11 -9.05 -33.27
C PRO A 198 -6.17 -9.90 -32.55
N VAL A 199 -5.88 -11.18 -32.38
CA VAL A 199 -6.76 -12.15 -31.69
C VAL A 199 -6.00 -12.86 -30.59
N LEU A 200 -6.52 -12.83 -29.36
CA LEU A 200 -6.10 -13.69 -28.26
C LEU A 200 -7.09 -14.84 -28.15
N LEU A 201 -6.61 -16.07 -28.29
CA LEU A 201 -7.43 -17.27 -28.27
C LEU A 201 -7.00 -18.15 -27.09
N SER A 202 -7.88 -18.36 -26.11
CA SER A 202 -7.60 -19.15 -24.92
C SER A 202 -8.54 -20.35 -24.78
N TYR A 203 -7.99 -21.51 -24.45
CA TYR A 203 -8.76 -22.76 -24.32
C TYR A 203 -7.99 -23.84 -23.53
N PRO A 204 -8.69 -24.80 -22.90
CA PRO A 204 -8.05 -25.92 -22.22
C PRO A 204 -7.34 -26.84 -23.22
N ALA A 205 -6.26 -27.48 -22.78
CA ALA A 205 -5.43 -28.35 -23.61
C ALA A 205 -6.21 -29.57 -24.16
N THR A 206 -7.28 -29.98 -23.48
CA THR A 206 -8.22 -31.02 -23.93
C THR A 206 -8.94 -30.65 -25.22
N ASP A 207 -9.14 -29.35 -25.47
CA ASP A 207 -9.91 -28.83 -26.60
C ASP A 207 -9.00 -28.30 -27.73
N ALA A 208 -7.70 -28.59 -27.63
CA ALA A 208 -6.68 -28.07 -28.52
C ALA A 208 -6.86 -28.42 -30.00
N PRO A 209 -7.32 -29.62 -30.42
CA PRO A 209 -7.44 -29.93 -31.84
C PRO A 209 -8.41 -29.00 -32.60
N ALA A 210 -9.60 -28.74 -32.05
CA ALA A 210 -10.60 -27.89 -32.69
C ALA A 210 -10.20 -26.40 -32.66
N ASN A 211 -9.61 -25.94 -31.55
CA ASN A 211 -9.19 -24.55 -31.41
C ASN A 211 -7.91 -24.21 -32.19
N ARG A 212 -7.00 -25.17 -32.42
CA ARG A 212 -5.87 -24.99 -33.35
C ARG A 212 -6.30 -24.86 -34.80
N ASP A 213 -7.35 -25.59 -35.22
CA ASP A 213 -7.94 -25.40 -36.55
C ASP A 213 -8.56 -24.00 -36.67
N LEU A 214 -9.28 -23.54 -35.64
CA LEU A 214 -9.79 -22.16 -35.58
C LEU A 214 -8.66 -21.12 -35.65
N ALA A 215 -7.59 -21.28 -34.87
CA ALA A 215 -6.43 -20.39 -34.90
C ALA A 215 -5.80 -20.31 -36.30
N SER A 216 -5.61 -21.46 -36.94
CA SER A 216 -5.04 -21.55 -38.29
C SER A 216 -5.93 -20.86 -39.33
N ARG A 217 -7.26 -20.99 -39.22
CA ARG A 217 -8.21 -20.31 -40.12
C ARG A 217 -8.20 -18.80 -39.93
N LEU A 218 -8.14 -18.32 -38.69
CA LEU A 218 -8.03 -16.89 -38.40
C LEU A 218 -6.71 -16.31 -38.91
N GLN A 219 -5.59 -17.04 -38.76
CA GLN A 219 -4.30 -16.65 -39.34
C GLN A 219 -4.35 -16.59 -40.87
N ASN A 220 -5.04 -17.52 -41.54
CA ASN A 220 -5.23 -17.50 -42.99
C ASN A 220 -6.07 -16.30 -43.47
N LEU A 221 -6.90 -15.72 -42.59
CA LEU A 221 -7.64 -14.47 -42.84
C LEU A 221 -6.79 -13.22 -42.59
N GLY A 222 -5.49 -13.36 -42.26
CA GLY A 222 -4.57 -12.24 -42.01
C GLY A 222 -4.55 -11.73 -40.57
N MET A 223 -5.29 -12.38 -39.66
CA MET A 223 -5.34 -11.97 -38.25
C MET A 223 -4.12 -12.46 -37.47
N ALA A 224 -3.59 -11.61 -36.58
CA ALA A 224 -2.47 -11.97 -35.71
C ALA A 224 -2.98 -12.74 -34.48
N VAL A 225 -2.91 -14.08 -34.51
CA VAL A 225 -3.44 -14.94 -33.44
C VAL A 225 -2.37 -15.30 -32.41
N THR A 226 -2.66 -15.05 -31.14
CA THR A 226 -1.89 -15.50 -29.96
C THR A 226 -2.70 -16.58 -29.24
N GLU A 227 -2.15 -17.78 -29.08
CA GLU A 227 -2.81 -18.89 -28.39
C GLU A 227 -2.36 -19.00 -26.93
N VAL A 228 -3.30 -19.16 -26.00
CA VAL A 228 -3.05 -19.43 -24.57
C VAL A 228 -3.73 -20.74 -24.18
N GLN A 229 -2.93 -21.74 -23.81
CA GLN A 229 -3.43 -23.07 -23.45
C GLN A 229 -3.15 -23.36 -21.97
N ALA A 230 -3.99 -24.15 -21.30
CA ALA A 230 -3.74 -24.64 -19.94
C ALA A 230 -4.31 -26.05 -19.74
N GLU A 231 -3.79 -26.83 -18.79
CA GLU A 231 -4.23 -28.22 -18.56
C GLU A 231 -5.63 -28.34 -17.94
N THR A 232 -6.09 -27.30 -17.24
CA THR A 232 -7.40 -27.23 -16.59
C THR A 232 -8.03 -25.86 -16.81
N GLU A 233 -9.37 -25.76 -16.75
CA GLU A 233 -10.10 -24.48 -16.81
C GLU A 233 -9.64 -23.49 -15.72
N ALA A 234 -9.37 -23.98 -14.51
CA ALA A 234 -8.84 -23.15 -13.42
C ALA A 234 -7.45 -22.59 -13.74
N ALA A 235 -6.56 -23.40 -14.33
CA ALA A 235 -5.24 -22.95 -14.76
C ALA A 235 -5.31 -22.02 -15.99
N LEU A 236 -6.37 -22.14 -16.80
CA LEU A 236 -6.63 -21.27 -17.93
C LEU A 236 -6.99 -19.87 -17.45
N ALA A 237 -7.90 -19.75 -16.47
CA ALA A 237 -8.26 -18.46 -15.88
C ALA A 237 -7.06 -17.73 -15.25
N ASP A 238 -6.07 -18.47 -14.72
CA ASP A 238 -4.83 -17.90 -14.19
C ASP A 238 -3.90 -17.42 -15.31
N ARG A 239 -3.70 -18.23 -16.36
CA ARG A 239 -2.89 -17.86 -17.53
C ARG A 239 -3.50 -16.71 -18.33
N GLU A 240 -4.83 -16.67 -18.46
CA GLU A 240 -5.54 -15.59 -19.12
C GLU A 240 -5.28 -14.25 -18.43
N ARG A 241 -5.25 -14.19 -17.09
CA ARG A 241 -4.95 -12.95 -16.37
C ARG A 241 -3.56 -12.41 -16.70
N GLU A 242 -2.56 -13.28 -16.79
CA GLU A 242 -1.18 -12.91 -17.10
C GLU A 242 -1.02 -12.46 -18.56
N TRP A 243 -1.61 -13.21 -19.50
CA TRP A 243 -1.47 -12.94 -20.93
C TRP A 243 -2.36 -11.81 -21.42
N MET A 244 -3.57 -11.63 -20.86
CA MET A 244 -4.48 -10.54 -21.23
C MET A 244 -3.83 -9.19 -20.99
N ALA A 245 -3.17 -8.98 -19.85
CA ALA A 245 -2.46 -7.73 -19.58
C ALA A 245 -1.29 -7.49 -20.54
N ALA A 246 -0.53 -8.53 -20.89
CA ALA A 246 0.60 -8.43 -21.82
C ALA A 246 0.15 -8.21 -23.28
N TRP A 247 -0.91 -8.90 -23.70
CA TRP A 247 -1.48 -8.80 -25.03
C TRP A 247 -2.13 -7.43 -25.26
N LEU A 248 -2.90 -6.92 -24.28
CA LEU A 248 -3.46 -5.55 -24.32
C LEU A 248 -2.37 -4.48 -24.47
N LYS A 249 -1.24 -4.63 -23.78
CA LYS A 249 -0.07 -3.75 -23.93
C LYS A 249 0.56 -3.79 -25.32
N ALA A 250 0.40 -4.89 -26.06
CA ALA A 250 0.99 -5.08 -27.38
C ALA A 250 0.10 -4.58 -28.54
N LEU A 251 -1.17 -4.25 -28.29
CA LEU A 251 -2.08 -3.84 -29.36
C LEU A 251 -1.85 -2.39 -29.80
N PRO A 252 -1.91 -2.09 -31.11
CA PRO A 252 -1.65 -0.76 -31.67
C PRO A 252 -2.87 0.17 -31.53
N ILE A 253 -3.52 0.17 -30.37
CA ILE A 253 -4.76 0.87 -30.11
C ILE A 253 -4.40 2.16 -29.40
N GLY A 254 -4.34 3.26 -30.16
CA GLY A 254 -4.10 4.60 -29.63
C GLY A 254 -2.78 4.71 -28.86
N ARG A 255 -1.68 4.95 -29.59
CA ARG A 255 -0.45 5.52 -28.99
C ARG A 255 -0.79 6.84 -28.29
N VAL A 256 -1.20 6.79 -27.02
CA VAL A 256 -0.61 7.70 -26.03
C VAL A 256 0.88 7.52 -26.23
N GLN A 257 1.60 8.60 -26.55
CA GLN A 257 3.05 8.57 -26.76
C GLN A 257 3.74 7.97 -25.53
N ARG A 258 3.84 6.65 -25.47
CA ARG A 258 4.69 5.89 -24.56
C ARG A 258 5.94 5.57 -25.36
N PHE A 259 7.03 6.16 -24.88
CA PHE A 259 8.38 5.89 -25.29
C PHE A 259 8.62 4.38 -25.34
N GLU A 260 9.23 3.92 -26.43
CA GLU A 260 9.66 2.53 -26.62
C GLU A 260 10.34 2.01 -25.36
N THR A 261 9.68 1.08 -24.66
CA THR A 261 10.28 0.25 -23.63
C THR A 261 11.17 -0.79 -24.29
N MET A 262 12.48 -0.60 -24.27
CA MET A 262 13.43 -1.69 -24.42
C MET A 262 13.71 -2.27 -23.02
N ASN A 263 13.32 -3.54 -22.84
CA ASN A 263 13.75 -4.51 -21.83
C ASN A 263 14.39 -4.00 -20.52
N LEU A 264 13.54 -3.82 -19.51
CA LEU A 264 13.84 -4.05 -18.08
C LEU A 264 13.04 -5.25 -17.51
N GLY A 265 12.25 -5.92 -18.36
CA GLY A 265 11.11 -6.76 -17.95
C GLY A 265 11.45 -8.11 -17.29
N THR A 266 12.66 -8.65 -17.45
CA THR A 266 12.98 -9.98 -16.88
C THR A 266 13.37 -9.99 -15.41
N VAL A 267 13.46 -8.84 -14.74
CA VAL A 267 13.91 -8.78 -13.32
C VAL A 267 12.90 -8.10 -12.39
N LEU A 268 12.01 -7.22 -12.89
CA LEU A 268 11.12 -6.43 -12.02
C LEU A 268 9.61 -6.55 -12.32
N GLU A 269 9.20 -7.24 -13.40
CA GLU A 269 7.77 -7.38 -13.74
C GLU A 269 7.08 -8.60 -13.10
N SER A 270 7.82 -9.58 -12.60
CA SER A 270 7.23 -10.46 -11.59
C SER A 270 7.23 -9.67 -10.29
N GLY A 271 6.07 -9.25 -9.80
CA GLY A 271 5.91 -8.65 -8.46
C GLY A 271 6.23 -9.63 -7.32
N ARG A 272 7.18 -10.54 -7.56
CA ARG A 272 7.56 -11.69 -6.77
C ARG A 272 9.05 -12.05 -6.86
N GLN A 273 9.93 -11.24 -7.48
CA GLN A 273 11.39 -11.41 -7.33
C GLN A 273 12.17 -10.10 -7.14
N THR A 274 12.88 -10.02 -6.00
CA THR A 274 13.91 -9.01 -5.71
C THR A 274 15.13 -9.44 -6.53
N PRO A 275 15.76 -8.58 -7.35
CA PRO A 275 17.07 -8.92 -7.89
C PRO A 275 18.07 -9.09 -6.75
N THR A 276 18.41 -10.33 -6.43
CA THR A 276 19.66 -10.69 -5.75
C THR A 276 20.72 -10.85 -6.82
N PHE A 277 21.77 -10.05 -6.76
CA PHE A 277 22.83 -10.09 -7.77
C PHE A 277 23.78 -11.25 -7.46
N GLU A 278 23.42 -12.47 -7.87
CA GLU A 278 24.25 -13.66 -7.71
C GLU A 278 25.59 -13.50 -8.47
N GLY A 279 26.71 -13.72 -7.75
CA GLY A 279 28.07 -13.54 -8.26
C GLY A 279 28.71 -12.17 -8.00
N TRP A 280 28.02 -11.26 -7.29
CA TRP A 280 28.48 -9.90 -7.02
C TRP A 280 28.84 -9.76 -5.54
N GLN A 281 30.13 -9.84 -5.21
CA GLN A 281 30.62 -9.55 -3.86
C GLN A 281 30.77 -8.03 -3.70
N ALA A 282 29.68 -7.37 -3.26
CA ALA A 282 29.69 -5.96 -2.88
C ALA A 282 29.44 -5.84 -1.37
N ASP A 283 30.15 -4.94 -0.70
CA ASP A 283 29.96 -4.70 0.73
C ASP A 283 28.70 -3.87 1.03
N GLY A 284 28.13 -3.22 0.01
CA GLY A 284 26.79 -2.67 0.08
C GLY A 284 26.42 -1.71 -1.06
N VAL A 285 25.33 -0.97 -0.85
CA VAL A 285 24.88 0.11 -1.76
C VAL A 285 25.23 1.45 -1.10
N GLY A 286 26.11 2.23 -1.72
CA GLY A 286 26.56 3.53 -1.20
C GLY A 286 25.60 4.67 -1.52
N ALA A 287 24.90 4.61 -2.66
CA ALA A 287 23.96 5.65 -3.08
C ALA A 287 22.85 5.13 -4.00
N LEU A 288 21.68 5.78 -3.94
CA LEU A 288 20.55 5.57 -4.85
C LEU A 288 19.99 6.94 -5.26
N PHE A 289 19.84 7.21 -6.56
CA PHE A 289 19.30 8.48 -7.04
C PHE A 289 18.57 8.36 -8.38
N ALA A 290 17.68 9.31 -8.63
CA ALA A 290 16.83 9.41 -9.82
C ALA A 290 17.22 10.63 -10.66
N ASP A 291 17.40 10.46 -11.98
CA ASP A 291 17.58 11.57 -12.92
C ASP A 291 17.04 11.23 -14.31
N ARG A 292 16.35 12.19 -14.95
CA ARG A 292 15.85 12.11 -16.34
C ARG A 292 15.21 10.76 -16.71
N GLY A 293 14.36 10.23 -15.83
CA GLY A 293 13.67 8.95 -16.07
C GLY A 293 14.53 7.70 -15.87
N MET A 294 15.67 7.81 -15.18
CA MET A 294 16.57 6.71 -14.85
C MET A 294 16.78 6.62 -13.34
N LEU A 295 16.94 5.38 -12.86
CA LEU A 295 17.34 5.09 -11.48
C LEU A 295 18.78 4.57 -11.48
N TYR A 296 19.62 5.16 -10.64
CA TYR A 296 21.04 4.82 -10.49
C TYR A 296 21.27 4.27 -9.08
N ALA A 297 21.87 3.08 -8.99
CA ALA A 297 22.33 2.49 -7.74
C ALA A 297 23.85 2.30 -7.79
N GLY A 298 24.56 2.97 -6.89
CA GLY A 298 26.01 2.85 -6.74
C GLY A 298 26.35 1.73 -5.75
N LEU A 299 27.09 0.71 -6.20
CA LEU A 299 27.50 -0.42 -5.36
C LEU A 299 28.91 -0.16 -4.80
N ASP A 300 29.03 -0.17 -3.47
CA ASP A 300 30.28 0.00 -2.75
C ASP A 300 31.02 -1.34 -2.68
N GLY A 301 32.34 -1.30 -2.88
CA GLY A 301 33.22 -2.47 -2.73
C GLY A 301 34.42 -2.13 -1.87
N ALA A 302 34.70 -2.90 -0.82
CA ALA A 302 35.86 -2.70 0.03
C ALA A 302 36.94 -3.79 -0.16
N VAL A 303 38.15 -3.28 -0.42
CA VAL A 303 39.47 -3.59 0.18
C VAL A 303 40.07 -5.02 0.09
N SER A 304 39.33 -6.13 0.03
CA SER A 304 39.97 -7.46 -0.05
C SER A 304 39.48 -8.31 -1.22
N SER A 305 40.16 -8.15 -2.35
CA SER A 305 40.27 -9.08 -3.47
C SER A 305 38.97 -9.55 -4.17
N ARG A 306 38.90 -9.18 -5.47
CA ARG A 306 38.14 -9.79 -6.59
C ARG A 306 36.78 -9.18 -6.96
N GLY A 307 36.79 -7.89 -7.33
CA GLY A 307 35.78 -7.33 -8.24
C GLY A 307 35.91 -5.82 -8.46
N PRO A 308 35.65 -5.27 -9.66
CA PRO A 308 35.53 -3.83 -9.86
C PRO A 308 34.19 -3.31 -9.29
N SER A 309 34.21 -2.14 -8.64
CA SER A 309 32.98 -1.41 -8.25
C SER A 309 32.18 -1.01 -9.50
N ARG A 310 30.85 -1.00 -9.41
CA ARG A 310 29.96 -0.78 -10.56
C ARG A 310 28.79 0.13 -10.21
N ILE A 311 28.29 0.85 -11.21
CA ILE A 311 26.98 1.50 -11.16
C ILE A 311 25.97 0.58 -11.84
N LEU A 312 24.89 0.28 -11.15
CA LEU A 312 23.69 -0.27 -11.76
C LEU A 312 22.82 0.89 -12.24
N VAL A 313 22.46 0.88 -13.51
CA VAL A 313 21.52 1.84 -14.11
C VAL A 313 20.29 1.07 -14.57
N LEU A 314 19.14 1.42 -14.02
CA LEU A 314 17.86 0.86 -14.45
C LEU A 314 17.20 1.86 -15.42
N ARG A 315 17.08 1.45 -16.68
CA ARG A 315 16.42 2.22 -17.75
C ARG A 315 15.51 1.35 -18.60
N GLY A 316 14.33 1.87 -18.92
CA GLY A 316 13.41 1.27 -19.88
C GLY A 316 13.81 1.36 -21.35
N SER A 317 15.06 1.62 -21.75
CA SER A 317 15.48 1.30 -23.13
C SER A 317 16.98 1.19 -23.44
N SER A 318 17.35 0.28 -24.36
CA SER A 318 18.67 -0.36 -24.47
C SER A 318 19.74 0.45 -25.23
N GLN A 319 20.99 0.10 -24.89
CA GLN A 319 22.18 0.04 -25.74
C GLN A 319 23.29 1.11 -25.70
N SER A 320 23.30 2.11 -24.79
CA SER A 320 24.40 3.13 -24.82
C SER A 320 25.13 3.45 -23.51
N TRP A 321 24.91 2.73 -22.40
CA TRP A 321 25.37 3.23 -21.08
C TRP A 321 26.50 2.47 -20.40
N GLN A 322 26.83 1.24 -20.81
CA GLN A 322 28.04 0.55 -20.29
C GLN A 322 29.34 1.33 -20.60
N GLU A 323 29.29 2.31 -21.51
CA GLU A 323 30.42 3.19 -21.85
C GLU A 323 30.44 4.51 -21.07
N ALA A 324 29.31 4.95 -20.51
CA ALA A 324 29.16 6.31 -19.97
C ALA A 324 29.77 6.52 -18.57
N PHE A 325 30.02 5.44 -17.83
CA PHE A 325 30.65 5.47 -16.51
C PHE A 325 31.87 4.55 -16.48
N ARG A 326 32.62 4.42 -17.58
CA ARG A 326 33.89 3.68 -17.56
C ARG A 326 34.89 4.45 -16.71
N PHE A 327 35.34 3.81 -15.63
CA PHE A 327 36.39 4.32 -14.76
C PHE A 327 37.76 3.90 -15.27
N PRO A 328 38.83 4.62 -14.87
CA PRO A 328 40.16 4.08 -14.96
C PRO A 328 40.27 2.78 -14.14
N ASP A 329 40.80 1.70 -14.71
CA ASP A 329 41.01 0.42 -14.03
C ASP A 329 41.94 0.52 -12.79
N SER A 330 42.60 1.68 -12.61
CA SER A 330 43.52 1.97 -11.51
C SER A 330 42.82 2.33 -10.18
N VAL A 331 41.54 2.71 -10.18
CA VAL A 331 40.84 3.17 -8.98
C VAL A 331 40.36 2.00 -8.13
N ARG A 332 40.62 2.05 -6.83
CA ARG A 332 40.26 1.05 -5.80
C ARG A 332 39.52 1.71 -4.64
N ASN A 333 38.93 0.92 -3.74
CA ASN A 333 38.23 1.41 -2.52
C ASN A 333 37.17 2.47 -2.82
N VAL A 334 36.34 2.23 -3.83
CA VAL A 334 35.35 3.20 -4.30
C VAL A 334 34.13 3.22 -3.38
N GLN A 335 33.73 4.42 -2.97
CA GLN A 335 32.47 4.70 -2.30
C GLN A 335 31.63 5.67 -3.14
N TRP A 336 30.39 5.28 -3.42
CA TRP A 336 29.43 6.09 -4.17
C TRP A 336 28.80 7.16 -3.28
N ILE A 337 28.78 8.41 -3.75
CA ILE A 337 28.17 9.54 -3.04
C ILE A 337 26.81 9.90 -3.62
N GLY A 338 26.63 9.73 -4.93
CA GLY A 338 25.38 10.04 -5.65
C GLY A 338 25.48 11.33 -6.47
N ARG A 339 24.34 11.97 -6.75
CA ARG A 339 24.29 13.19 -7.57
C ARG A 339 24.73 14.41 -6.75
N VAL A 340 25.63 15.22 -7.31
CA VAL A 340 26.03 16.52 -6.79
C VAL A 340 25.62 17.59 -7.82
N THR A 341 25.36 18.83 -7.42
CA THR A 341 25.08 19.93 -8.37
C THR A 341 26.11 21.04 -8.16
N LEU A 342 26.85 21.38 -9.22
CA LEU A 342 27.87 22.43 -9.24
C LEU A 342 27.55 23.39 -10.42
N ALA A 343 27.51 24.70 -10.17
CA ALA A 343 27.54 25.79 -11.15
C ALA A 343 26.47 25.70 -12.23
N SER A 344 25.19 25.80 -11.89
CA SER A 344 24.08 25.77 -12.88
C SER A 344 24.07 24.56 -13.84
N GLN A 345 24.97 23.60 -13.66
CA GLN A 345 25.10 22.39 -14.44
C GLN A 345 24.80 21.19 -13.54
N SER A 346 23.95 20.30 -14.06
CA SER A 346 23.68 19.03 -13.39
C SER A 346 24.91 18.15 -13.52
N VAL A 347 25.70 18.05 -12.46
CA VAL A 347 26.73 17.01 -12.32
C VAL A 347 26.01 15.67 -12.14
N LEU A 348 26.45 14.64 -12.87
CA LEU A 348 25.69 13.38 -13.03
C LEU A 348 25.91 12.41 -11.86
N ALA A 349 27.13 12.34 -11.33
CA ALA A 349 27.50 11.49 -10.21
C ALA A 349 28.82 11.93 -9.56
N ALA A 350 28.97 11.68 -8.26
CA ALA A 350 30.21 11.80 -7.51
C ALA A 350 30.52 10.50 -6.76
N MET A 351 31.81 10.20 -6.64
CA MET A 351 32.33 9.07 -5.87
C MET A 351 33.69 9.44 -5.28
N VAL A 352 34.10 8.73 -4.24
CA VAL A 352 35.47 8.79 -3.73
C VAL A 352 36.16 7.45 -3.95
N GLY A 353 37.44 7.46 -4.32
CA GLY A 353 38.22 6.25 -4.56
C GLY A 353 39.71 6.53 -4.47
N SER A 354 40.51 5.50 -4.25
CA SER A 354 41.97 5.59 -4.16
C SER A 354 42.64 5.09 -5.43
N ASP A 355 43.60 5.83 -5.98
CA ASP A 355 44.45 5.40 -7.09
C ASP A 355 45.95 5.53 -6.72
N ALA A 356 46.83 5.58 -7.72
CA ALA A 356 48.27 5.71 -7.50
C ALA A 356 48.67 7.06 -6.88
N ASP A 357 47.85 8.10 -7.07
CA ASP A 357 48.10 9.47 -6.61
C ASP A 357 47.50 9.74 -5.22
N GLY A 358 46.77 8.77 -4.66
CA GLY A 358 46.21 8.81 -3.32
C GLY A 358 44.69 8.67 -3.32
N SER A 359 44.03 9.24 -2.32
CA SER A 359 42.57 9.26 -2.24
C SER A 359 42.01 10.44 -2.99
N MET A 360 41.01 10.20 -3.85
CA MET A 360 40.50 11.17 -4.80
C MET A 360 38.98 11.24 -4.74
N LEU A 361 38.42 12.44 -4.83
CA LEU A 361 37.02 12.68 -5.17
C LEU A 361 36.91 12.80 -6.68
N TRP A 362 36.11 11.93 -7.28
CA TRP A 362 35.81 11.93 -8.70
C TRP A 362 34.40 12.47 -8.92
N VAL A 363 34.28 13.46 -9.80
CA VAL A 363 33.02 14.11 -10.14
C VAL A 363 32.82 14.04 -11.65
N GLN A 364 31.68 13.48 -12.07
CA GLN A 364 31.32 13.39 -13.48
C GLN A 364 30.56 14.63 -13.94
N GLN A 365 31.14 15.35 -14.88
CA GLN A 365 30.56 16.54 -15.49
C GLN A 365 29.43 16.19 -16.48
N ALA A 366 28.65 17.20 -16.87
CA ALA A 366 27.50 17.03 -17.77
C ALA A 366 27.88 16.51 -19.17
N ASP A 367 29.13 16.75 -19.60
CA ASP A 367 29.73 16.24 -20.84
C ASP A 367 30.28 14.81 -20.72
N ARG A 368 30.08 14.17 -19.55
CA ARG A 368 30.56 12.83 -19.16
C ARG A 368 32.06 12.73 -18.88
N ASN A 369 32.79 13.83 -18.88
CA ASN A 369 34.19 13.83 -18.44
C ASN A 369 34.28 13.72 -16.91
N TRP A 370 35.30 13.01 -16.45
CA TRP A 370 35.61 12.89 -15.03
C TRP A 370 36.69 13.89 -14.65
N VAL A 371 36.42 14.63 -13.56
CA VAL A 371 37.43 15.45 -12.90
C VAL A 371 37.70 14.86 -11.53
N SER A 372 38.97 14.76 -11.15
CA SER A 372 39.39 14.25 -9.86
C SER A 372 40.00 15.36 -8.99
N VAL A 373 39.88 15.18 -7.69
CA VAL A 373 40.40 16.11 -6.68
C VAL A 373 41.06 15.30 -5.58
N PRO A 374 42.31 15.60 -5.22
CA PRO A 374 42.94 14.93 -4.09
C PRO A 374 42.16 15.23 -2.81
N LEU A 375 41.82 14.15 -2.11
CA LEU A 375 41.29 14.23 -0.76
C LEU A 375 42.46 14.38 0.21
N PRO A 376 42.30 15.21 1.24
CA PRO A 376 43.32 15.42 2.27
C PRO A 376 43.41 14.27 3.29
N TRP A 377 42.60 13.21 3.17
CA TRP A 377 42.65 12.02 4.02
C TRP A 377 42.71 10.74 3.17
N ASP A 378 43.26 9.67 3.77
CA ASP A 378 43.38 8.36 3.15
C ASP A 378 42.09 7.52 3.35
N LEU A 379 41.47 7.09 2.23
CA LEU A 379 40.29 6.23 2.19
C LEU A 379 40.56 4.82 2.73
N ALA A 380 41.82 4.37 2.74
CA ALA A 380 42.20 3.14 3.44
C ALA A 380 42.08 3.28 4.97
N GLN A 381 42.10 4.52 5.47
CA GLN A 381 42.05 4.81 6.90
C GLN A 381 40.70 5.37 7.36
N SER A 382 39.96 6.08 6.51
CA SER A 382 38.71 6.79 6.84
C SER A 382 37.72 6.76 5.68
N ARG A 383 36.43 6.53 5.94
CA ARG A 383 35.37 6.56 4.91
C ARG A 383 34.62 7.89 4.92
N VAL A 384 33.92 8.21 3.83
CA VAL A 384 32.96 9.31 3.81
C VAL A 384 31.71 8.88 4.57
N HIS A 385 31.33 9.58 5.63
CA HIS A 385 30.16 9.22 6.45
C HIS A 385 28.88 9.92 6.00
N SER A 386 28.99 11.17 5.57
CA SER A 386 27.84 11.97 5.14
C SER A 386 28.30 13.01 4.13
N VAL A 387 27.44 13.28 3.16
CA VAL A 387 27.66 14.31 2.15
C VAL A 387 26.43 15.20 2.08
N LEU A 388 26.66 16.51 2.09
CA LEU A 388 25.62 17.52 2.03
C LEU A 388 25.91 18.49 0.88
N PRO A 389 25.16 18.44 -0.23
CA PRO A 389 25.22 19.47 -1.26
C PRO A 389 24.63 20.78 -0.73
N LEU A 390 25.30 21.91 -0.96
CA LEU A 390 24.84 23.26 -0.63
C LEU A 390 24.43 24.03 -1.89
N GLN A 391 23.90 25.25 -1.70
CA GLN A 391 23.69 26.19 -2.81
C GLN A 391 25.04 26.63 -3.39
N GLN A 392 25.07 26.89 -4.70
CA GLN A 392 26.22 27.47 -5.43
C GLN A 392 27.53 26.69 -5.23
N ASP A 393 27.74 25.65 -6.03
CA ASP A 393 29.07 25.08 -6.24
C ASP A 393 29.76 24.44 -5.04
N THR A 394 29.05 24.28 -3.92
CA THR A 394 29.66 23.88 -2.67
C THR A 394 29.12 22.55 -2.20
N LEU A 395 30.03 21.65 -1.84
CA LEU A 395 29.74 20.34 -1.27
C LEU A 395 30.44 20.23 0.08
N LEU A 396 29.73 19.74 1.10
CA LEU A 396 30.32 19.39 2.38
C LEU A 396 30.43 17.87 2.51
N MET A 397 31.61 17.40 2.90
CA MET A 397 31.86 16.00 3.21
C MET A 397 32.30 15.85 4.66
N ALA A 398 31.70 14.92 5.38
CA ALA A 398 32.16 14.50 6.69
C ALA A 398 32.97 13.19 6.56
N ASP A 399 34.20 13.22 7.05
CA ASP A 399 35.00 12.01 7.20
C ASP A 399 34.65 11.28 8.51
N GLY A 400 34.81 9.96 8.51
CA GLY A 400 34.43 9.12 9.64
C GLY A 400 35.39 9.05 10.80
N ARG A 401 36.70 9.13 10.52
CA ARG A 401 37.75 8.79 11.49
C ARG A 401 38.58 9.97 11.95
N SER A 402 38.84 10.95 11.09
CA SER A 402 39.61 12.16 11.42
C SER A 402 38.74 13.28 12.01
N GLY A 403 37.42 13.19 11.88
CA GLY A 403 36.52 14.20 12.42
C GLY A 403 36.31 15.42 11.52
N GLY A 404 36.91 15.41 10.33
CA GLY A 404 36.94 16.55 9.44
C GLY A 404 35.61 16.77 8.73
N ILE A 405 35.22 18.05 8.65
CA ILE A 405 34.23 18.51 7.68
C ILE A 405 34.98 19.31 6.62
N TRP A 406 34.82 18.87 5.39
CA TRP A 406 35.58 19.36 4.26
C TRP A 406 34.64 20.10 3.32
N ARG A 407 34.95 21.37 3.07
CA ARG A 407 34.24 22.18 2.10
C ARG A 407 34.95 22.10 0.76
N ILE A 408 34.21 21.63 -0.21
CA ILE A 408 34.67 21.42 -1.58
C ILE A 408 33.90 22.40 -2.46
N GLU A 409 34.61 23.25 -3.18
CA GLU A 409 34.02 24.21 -4.10
C GLU A 409 34.43 23.89 -5.53
N GLY A 410 33.47 23.92 -6.46
CA GLY A 410 33.73 23.80 -7.89
C GLY A 410 33.73 25.17 -8.56
N ASP A 411 34.76 25.53 -9.33
CA ASP A 411 34.67 26.66 -10.25
C ASP A 411 34.12 26.25 -11.62
N ARG A 412 33.77 27.27 -12.44
CA ARG A 412 33.34 27.06 -13.83
C ARG A 412 34.47 26.38 -14.62
N LEU A 413 34.27 25.09 -14.90
CA LEU A 413 34.97 24.27 -15.91
C LEU A 413 36.45 23.90 -15.63
N GLY A 414 36.82 23.51 -14.41
CA GLY A 414 37.99 22.61 -14.30
C GLY A 414 38.66 22.42 -12.95
N THR A 415 38.37 23.25 -11.95
CA THR A 415 39.09 23.20 -10.67
C THR A 415 38.12 23.08 -9.50
N ILE A 416 37.93 21.84 -9.05
CA ILE A 416 37.34 21.59 -7.75
C ILE A 416 38.46 21.74 -6.72
N LYS A 417 38.28 22.61 -5.72
CA LYS A 417 39.24 22.86 -4.66
C LYS A 417 38.65 22.50 -3.31
N VAL A 418 39.48 21.94 -2.43
CA VAL A 418 39.16 21.86 -1.00
C VAL A 418 39.48 23.23 -0.41
N VAL A 419 38.44 24.02 -0.09
CA VAL A 419 38.57 25.46 0.22
C VAL A 419 38.62 25.73 1.71
N ALA A 420 38.04 24.86 2.53
CA ALA A 420 38.12 24.98 3.98
C ALA A 420 38.09 23.60 4.65
N GLN A 421 39.00 23.43 5.60
CA GLN A 421 38.97 22.39 6.61
C GLN A 421 38.48 23.05 7.89
N ALA A 422 37.30 22.66 8.38
CA ALA A 422 37.06 22.80 9.80
C ALA A 422 37.83 21.66 10.47
N GLU A 423 39.12 21.89 10.77
CA GLU A 423 39.88 20.97 11.63
C GLU A 423 39.22 20.99 12.97
N VAL A 424 38.37 20.00 13.18
CA VAL A 424 37.88 19.76 14.50
C VAL A 424 38.33 18.36 14.79
N ASN A 425 39.54 18.32 15.33
CA ASN A 425 40.31 17.14 15.64
C ASN A 425 39.51 16.34 16.67
N PHE A 426 38.66 15.44 16.19
CA PHE A 426 37.81 14.63 17.03
C PHE A 426 38.39 13.24 17.12
N ASN A 427 38.57 12.74 18.34
CA ASN A 427 38.70 11.31 18.59
C ASN A 427 37.34 10.58 18.43
N GLY A 428 36.41 11.09 17.63
CA GLY A 428 35.03 10.59 17.50
C GLY A 428 34.79 9.90 16.16
N ARG A 429 33.84 8.95 16.11
CA ARG A 429 33.48 8.22 14.88
C ARG A 429 32.16 8.73 14.28
N GLY A 430 32.23 9.16 13.02
CA GLY A 430 31.10 9.50 12.14
C GLY A 430 30.36 10.82 12.43
N ALA A 431 29.80 11.44 11.39
CA ALA A 431 28.93 12.61 11.51
C ALA A 431 27.77 12.60 10.52
N GLY A 432 26.59 13.01 10.99
CA GLY A 432 25.46 13.37 10.14
C GLY A 432 25.51 14.85 9.80
N LEU A 433 25.28 15.21 8.53
CA LEU A 433 25.19 16.59 8.06
C LEU A 433 23.75 16.93 7.65
N ALA A 434 23.31 18.15 7.93
CA ALA A 434 22.01 18.67 7.48
C ALA A 434 22.09 20.18 7.23
N SER A 435 21.34 20.69 6.25
CA SER A 435 21.18 22.14 6.04
C SER A 435 19.78 22.59 6.46
N LEU A 436 19.70 23.63 7.29
CA LEU A 436 18.45 24.25 7.72
C LEU A 436 18.56 25.76 7.54
N ASN A 437 17.62 26.34 6.79
CA ASN A 437 17.58 27.79 6.52
C ASN A 437 18.91 28.36 5.97
N GLY A 438 19.59 27.61 5.11
CA GLY A 438 20.88 28.00 4.52
C GLY A 438 22.09 27.84 5.46
N GLN A 439 21.85 27.51 6.73
CA GLN A 439 22.90 27.15 7.69
C GLN A 439 23.18 25.66 7.65
N VAL A 440 24.42 25.29 7.96
CA VAL A 440 24.84 23.88 8.00
C VAL A 440 25.01 23.44 9.42
N TYR A 441 24.45 22.27 9.72
CA TYR A 441 24.57 21.62 11.01
C TYR A 441 25.24 20.25 10.87
N ALA A 442 26.02 19.89 11.88
CA ALA A 442 26.64 18.58 12.02
C ALA A 442 26.29 17.97 13.37
N ALA A 443 26.00 16.67 13.42
CA ALA A 443 25.91 15.89 14.66
C ALA A 443 27.06 14.90 14.78
N TRP A 444 27.59 14.77 16.00
CA TRP A 444 28.74 13.90 16.27
C TRP A 444 28.59 13.12 17.57
N ARG A 445 29.06 11.87 17.60
CA ARG A 445 29.31 11.07 18.83
C ARG A 445 30.71 11.30 19.38
N TYR A 446 30.83 11.82 20.61
CA TYR A 446 32.12 12.23 21.18
C TYR A 446 32.77 11.13 22.04
N ALA A 447 33.77 10.40 21.51
CA ALA A 447 34.32 9.23 22.22
C ALA A 447 34.95 9.53 23.58
N SER A 448 35.56 10.72 23.76
CA SER A 448 36.22 11.10 25.03
C SER A 448 35.25 11.58 26.12
N VAL A 449 33.97 11.82 25.80
CA VAL A 449 32.94 12.27 26.75
C VAL A 449 31.84 11.20 26.90
N GLY A 450 32.14 9.96 26.52
CA GLY A 450 31.23 8.83 26.58
C GLY A 450 30.20 8.83 25.45
N SER A 451 29.08 8.18 25.69
CA SER A 451 28.08 7.94 24.67
C SER A 451 27.15 9.14 24.46
N ARG A 452 27.69 10.30 24.06
CA ARG A 452 26.95 11.57 23.89
C ARG A 452 26.94 12.05 22.44
N VAL A 453 25.79 12.53 21.98
CA VAL A 453 25.61 13.21 20.69
C VAL A 453 25.55 14.71 20.90
N TYR A 454 26.26 15.46 20.05
CA TYR A 454 26.25 16.91 20.03
C TYR A 454 25.87 17.42 18.65
N VAL A 455 25.28 18.61 18.56
CA VAL A 455 25.04 19.34 17.31
C VAL A 455 25.77 20.68 17.31
N ARG A 456 26.30 21.07 16.16
CA ARG A 456 26.87 22.41 15.93
C ARG A 456 26.44 22.99 14.59
N GLN A 457 26.48 24.31 14.50
CA GLN A 457 26.49 25.03 13.23
C GLN A 457 27.93 25.08 12.69
N VAL A 458 28.13 24.97 11.39
CA VAL A 458 29.46 24.85 10.75
C VAL A 458 29.95 26.21 10.18
N SER A 459 29.15 27.28 10.25
CA SER A 459 29.39 28.53 9.50
C SER A 459 30.33 29.56 10.15
N ASP A 460 30.62 29.52 11.45
CA ASP A 460 31.27 30.65 12.13
C ASP A 460 32.40 30.21 13.09
N GLY A 461 33.50 30.96 13.06
CA GLY A 461 34.80 30.68 13.71
C GLY A 461 34.85 30.71 15.25
N ALA A 462 33.83 30.23 15.95
CA ALA A 462 33.89 29.87 17.36
C ALA A 462 33.07 28.59 17.60
N VAL A 463 33.76 27.50 17.94
CA VAL A 463 33.20 26.15 18.04
C VAL A 463 32.53 25.95 19.39
N SER A 464 31.20 26.08 19.48
CA SER A 464 30.45 25.60 20.65
C SER A 464 29.49 24.47 20.25
N TRP A 465 29.77 23.28 20.76
CA TRP A 465 28.92 22.11 20.60
C TRP A 465 27.77 22.15 21.58
N ARG A 466 26.55 21.94 21.10
CA ARG A 466 25.38 21.80 21.95
C ARG A 466 25.11 20.32 22.20
N TYR A 467 25.10 19.91 23.46
CA TYR A 467 24.70 18.55 23.84
C TYR A 467 23.24 18.31 23.46
N VAL A 468 22.96 17.21 22.74
CA VAL A 468 21.62 16.89 22.25
C VAL A 468 21.04 15.58 22.78
N GLY A 469 21.87 14.69 23.33
CA GLY A 469 21.40 13.47 23.98
C GLY A 469 22.49 12.43 24.20
N ASP A 470 22.15 11.39 24.96
CA ASP A 470 22.99 10.21 25.16
C ASP A 470 22.58 9.07 24.22
N THR A 471 23.54 8.23 23.82
CA THR A 471 23.33 6.92 23.21
C THR A 471 23.62 5.87 24.30
N ASP A 472 22.64 5.14 24.81
CA ASP A 472 22.75 4.31 26.02
C ASP A 472 23.68 3.07 25.94
N THR A 473 24.65 3.01 25.01
CA THR A 473 25.47 1.81 24.74
C THR A 473 26.96 2.08 24.59
N GLU A 474 27.79 1.20 25.16
CA GLU A 474 29.26 1.16 25.00
C GLU A 474 29.73 0.55 23.66
N VAL A 475 28.80 0.05 22.83
CA VAL A 475 29.12 -0.66 21.58
C VAL A 475 29.64 0.32 20.51
N GLY A 476 30.65 -0.11 19.77
CA GLY A 476 31.39 0.67 18.76
C GLY A 476 30.66 0.98 17.45
N SER A 477 29.34 1.15 17.47
CA SER A 477 28.53 1.46 16.29
C SER A 477 28.52 2.96 15.93
N GLU A 478 28.29 3.20 14.63
CA GLU A 478 28.44 4.44 13.87
C GLU A 478 27.45 5.55 14.27
N ALA A 479 27.76 6.80 13.88
CA ALA A 479 27.18 8.05 14.33
C ALA A 479 25.65 8.22 14.21
N ALA A 480 25.12 9.31 14.80
CA ALA A 480 23.72 9.71 14.63
C ALA A 480 23.43 10.14 13.19
N ALA A 481 22.32 9.65 12.62
CA ALA A 481 21.82 10.12 11.34
C ALA A 481 20.99 11.39 11.55
N MET A 482 21.11 12.35 10.64
CA MET A 482 20.44 13.65 10.74
C MET A 482 19.62 13.95 9.50
N ALA A 483 18.48 14.60 9.72
CA ALA A 483 17.72 15.27 8.68
C ALA A 483 17.29 16.66 9.15
N ALA A 484 17.37 17.63 8.25
CA ALA A 484 16.70 18.91 8.46
C ALA A 484 15.21 18.74 8.15
N ILE A 485 14.37 19.14 9.10
CA ILE A 485 12.93 19.20 8.91
C ILE A 485 12.46 20.65 8.91
N THR A 486 11.47 20.93 8.08
CA THR A 486 10.72 22.18 8.15
C THR A 486 9.51 21.89 9.03
N ASP A 487 9.45 22.55 10.18
CA ASP A 487 8.26 22.51 11.05
C ASP A 487 7.11 23.26 10.32
N ASP A 488 5.86 22.84 10.52
CA ASP A 488 4.67 23.46 9.89
C ASP A 488 4.55 24.94 10.25
N ALA A 489 5.16 25.37 11.36
CA ALA A 489 5.29 26.75 11.79
C ALA A 489 6.37 27.56 11.06
N GLY A 490 7.05 27.01 10.04
CA GLY A 490 8.05 27.69 9.23
C GLY A 490 9.41 27.95 9.90
N GLY A 491 9.57 27.65 11.19
CA GLY A 491 10.80 27.90 11.96
C GLY A 491 11.94 26.90 11.70
N GLY A 492 11.62 25.71 11.20
CA GLY A 492 12.61 24.66 10.94
C GLY A 492 13.15 23.99 12.21
N SER A 493 13.51 22.71 12.12
CA SER A 493 14.15 21.94 13.20
C SER A 493 15.09 20.89 12.62
N LEU A 494 15.94 20.32 13.44
CA LEU A 494 16.76 19.16 13.09
C LEU A 494 16.16 17.94 13.77
N LEU A 495 15.94 16.86 13.01
CA LEU A 495 15.71 15.54 13.56
C LEU A 495 17.03 14.78 13.60
N ILE A 496 17.26 14.15 14.74
CA ILE A 496 18.45 13.36 15.00
C ILE A 496 17.97 11.97 15.36
N ALA A 497 18.19 11.01 14.47
CA ALA A 497 17.96 9.60 14.73
C ALA A 497 19.22 9.02 15.37
N HIS A 498 19.09 8.63 16.63
CA HIS A 498 20.16 8.00 17.40
C HIS A 498 20.24 6.54 16.97
N THR A 499 21.27 6.22 16.19
CA THR A 499 21.44 4.93 15.47
C THR A 499 21.62 3.71 16.37
N VAL A 500 21.73 3.90 17.69
CA VAL A 500 21.90 2.79 18.64
C VAL A 500 20.72 2.64 19.59
N THR A 501 20.16 3.74 20.07
CA THR A 501 18.99 3.72 20.98
C THR A 501 17.66 3.74 20.24
N GLY A 502 17.67 4.07 18.95
CA GLY A 502 16.47 4.32 18.16
C GLY A 502 15.63 5.52 18.64
N ARG A 503 16.20 6.37 19.50
CA ARG A 503 15.55 7.63 19.88
C ARG A 503 15.60 8.59 18.68
N ILE A 504 14.54 9.34 18.47
CA ILE A 504 14.49 10.45 17.53
C ILE A 504 14.30 11.71 18.36
N THR A 505 15.27 12.61 18.28
CA THR A 505 15.25 13.87 19.03
C THR A 505 15.09 15.03 18.07
N ARG A 506 14.20 15.96 18.42
CA ARG A 506 14.03 17.23 17.72
C ARG A 506 14.80 18.32 18.41
N VAL A 507 15.53 19.10 17.61
CA VAL A 507 16.35 20.20 18.07
C VAL A 507 16.01 21.45 17.27
N ARG A 508 15.75 22.56 17.95
CA ARG A 508 15.71 23.89 17.34
C ARG A 508 17.06 24.58 17.56
N PRO A 509 17.90 24.71 16.52
CA PRO A 509 19.18 25.39 16.66
C PRO A 509 18.96 26.87 17.00
N GLY A 510 19.83 27.46 17.81
CA GLY A 510 19.80 28.89 18.15
C GLY A 510 18.68 29.35 19.08
N SER A 511 17.61 28.58 19.31
CA SER A 511 16.47 28.99 20.15
C SER A 511 16.73 28.96 21.66
N GLY A 512 17.83 28.36 22.10
CA GLY A 512 18.06 28.06 23.52
C GLY A 512 17.21 26.92 24.07
N GLU A 513 16.15 26.47 23.37
CA GLU A 513 15.26 25.39 23.79
C GLU A 513 15.98 24.05 23.91
N ARG A 514 15.77 23.33 25.00
CA ARG A 514 16.37 22.01 25.18
C ARG A 514 15.90 21.04 24.08
N PRO A 515 16.76 20.13 23.61
CA PRO A 515 16.37 19.02 22.76
C PRO A 515 15.15 18.30 23.34
N VAL A 516 14.18 17.97 22.50
CA VAL A 516 12.96 17.28 22.89
C VAL A 516 12.97 15.90 22.27
N LEU A 517 12.81 14.86 23.12
CA LEU A 517 12.52 13.52 22.63
C LEU A 517 11.21 13.55 21.85
N GLU A 518 11.26 13.17 20.58
CA GLU A 518 10.09 13.16 19.72
C GLU A 518 9.50 11.76 19.58
N PHE A 519 10.36 10.76 19.38
CA PHE A 519 9.92 9.38 19.19
C PHE A 519 10.93 8.38 19.74
N GLU A 520 10.46 7.30 20.36
CA GLU A 520 11.25 6.17 20.84
C GLU A 520 10.95 4.95 19.99
N LEU A 521 11.75 4.74 18.93
CA LEU A 521 11.49 3.66 17.98
C LEU A 521 11.56 2.30 18.66
N GLU A 522 12.54 2.07 19.53
CA GLU A 522 12.68 0.78 20.19
C GLU A 522 11.47 0.46 21.09
N ALA A 523 10.99 1.43 21.87
CA ALA A 523 9.78 1.28 22.68
C ALA A 523 8.54 1.04 21.81
N ALA A 524 8.41 1.78 20.70
CA ALA A 524 7.33 1.59 19.73
C ALA A 524 7.38 0.18 19.10
N MET A 525 8.56 -0.32 18.72
CA MET A 525 8.71 -1.66 18.14
C MET A 525 8.45 -2.76 19.17
N ARG A 526 8.93 -2.59 20.41
CA ARG A 526 8.65 -3.52 21.52
C ARG A 526 7.15 -3.62 21.77
N ARG A 527 6.43 -2.50 21.73
CA ARG A 527 4.97 -2.51 21.86
C ARG A 527 4.28 -3.14 20.66
N GLN A 528 4.70 -2.76 19.45
CA GLN A 528 4.10 -3.21 18.20
C GLN A 528 4.33 -4.71 17.92
N PHE A 529 5.46 -5.27 18.36
CA PHE A 529 5.87 -6.63 18.00
C PHE A 529 6.31 -7.53 19.17
N ASN A 530 6.14 -7.09 20.42
CA ASN A 530 6.45 -7.89 21.61
C ASN A 530 7.91 -8.40 21.67
N ASP A 531 8.87 -7.55 21.26
CA ASP A 531 10.28 -7.92 21.20
C ASP A 531 11.01 -7.96 22.55
N GLN A 532 11.69 -9.09 22.77
CA GLN A 532 12.59 -9.33 23.89
C GLN A 532 13.97 -8.73 23.60
N GLY A 533 14.14 -7.43 23.81
CA GLY A 533 15.45 -6.93 24.25
C GLY A 533 16.49 -6.56 23.20
N GLN A 534 16.33 -6.89 21.92
CA GLN A 534 17.42 -6.75 20.95
C GLN A 534 17.53 -5.32 20.39
N PRO A 535 18.74 -4.75 20.29
CA PRO A 535 18.94 -3.41 19.78
C PRO A 535 18.63 -3.34 18.27
N LEU A 536 17.89 -2.30 17.87
CA LEU A 536 17.69 -1.96 16.46
C LEU A 536 19.03 -1.50 15.86
N THR A 537 19.26 -1.79 14.59
CA THR A 537 20.40 -1.17 13.87
C THR A 537 19.90 -0.23 12.79
N PHE A 538 20.49 0.95 12.75
CA PHE A 538 20.31 1.94 11.69
C PHE A 538 21.57 1.98 10.83
N MET A 539 21.44 2.33 9.55
CA MET A 539 22.58 2.72 8.73
C MET A 539 22.62 4.24 8.57
N ASN A 540 23.82 4.81 8.47
CA ASN A 540 24.06 6.27 8.49
C ASN A 540 23.31 7.05 7.40
N THR A 541 22.92 6.39 6.33
CA THR A 541 22.22 6.93 5.16
C THR A 541 20.72 6.58 5.13
N GLY A 542 20.22 5.93 6.17
CA GLY A 542 18.83 5.49 6.29
C GLY A 542 17.82 6.61 6.58
N VAL A 543 18.23 7.87 6.71
CA VAL A 543 17.30 9.00 6.92
C VAL A 543 17.29 9.90 5.69
N GLN A 544 16.14 10.04 5.05
CA GLN A 544 15.95 10.93 3.91
C GLN A 544 14.72 11.81 4.09
N THR A 545 14.76 13.01 3.52
CA THR A 545 13.59 13.88 3.41
C THR A 545 13.18 14.00 1.97
N ALA A 546 11.88 14.02 1.73
CA ALA A 546 11.34 14.14 0.38
C ALA A 546 9.92 14.70 0.40
N LEU A 547 9.40 15.01 -0.78
CA LEU A 547 8.01 15.41 -0.95
C LEU A 547 7.19 14.18 -1.30
N HIS A 548 6.07 13.99 -0.61
CA HIS A 548 5.05 13.05 -0.99
C HIS A 548 4.52 13.50 -2.36
N PRO A 549 4.40 12.60 -3.33
CA PRO A 549 4.24 13.02 -4.72
C PRO A 549 2.82 13.39 -5.10
N GLU A 550 1.84 12.87 -4.38
CA GLU A 550 0.43 13.20 -4.62
C GLU A 550 -0.03 14.40 -3.80
N THR A 551 0.54 14.59 -2.61
CA THR A 551 0.10 15.62 -1.66
C THR A 551 1.09 16.77 -1.50
N ASN A 552 2.29 16.63 -2.07
CA ASN A 552 3.42 17.55 -1.91
C ASN A 552 3.84 17.77 -0.44
N GLU A 553 3.40 16.90 0.47
CA GLU A 553 3.74 16.97 1.90
C GLU A 553 5.20 16.58 2.12
N ARG A 554 5.94 17.26 3.01
CA ARG A 554 7.28 16.80 3.38
C ARG A 554 7.21 15.56 4.27
N LEU A 555 7.85 14.49 3.82
CA LEU A 555 8.05 13.26 4.58
C LEU A 555 9.50 13.14 5.03
N THR A 556 9.70 12.64 6.25
CA THR A 556 11.01 12.12 6.69
C THR A 556 10.94 10.61 6.79
N ILE A 557 11.78 9.92 6.03
CA ILE A 557 11.77 8.48 5.88
C ILE A 557 13.00 7.94 6.58
N ILE A 558 12.80 7.01 7.52
CA ILE A 558 13.85 6.46 8.38
C ILE A 558 13.84 4.94 8.21
N GLY A 559 14.85 4.42 7.51
CA GLY A 559 15.10 3.01 7.34
C GLY A 559 15.89 2.41 8.51
N PHE A 560 15.46 1.25 8.98
CA PHE A 560 16.12 0.50 10.05
C PHE A 560 15.90 -1.00 9.90
N ARG A 561 16.72 -1.80 10.59
CA ARG A 561 16.54 -3.26 10.68
C ARG A 561 16.16 -3.70 12.08
N ARG A 562 15.36 -4.76 12.15
CA ARG A 562 14.90 -5.39 13.36
C ARG A 562 15.20 -6.90 13.31
N PRO A 563 15.81 -7.49 14.35
CA PRO A 563 15.90 -8.95 14.49
C PRO A 563 14.59 -9.55 14.99
N VAL A 564 14.15 -10.63 14.34
CA VAL A 564 13.02 -11.46 14.77
C VAL A 564 13.58 -12.81 15.22
N ILE A 565 13.37 -13.13 16.50
CA ILE A 565 13.73 -14.43 17.06
C ILE A 565 12.55 -15.38 16.80
N ALA A 566 12.59 -16.11 15.69
CA ALA A 566 11.62 -17.16 15.41
C ALA A 566 12.04 -18.45 16.12
N GLY A 567 11.43 -18.76 17.27
CA GLY A 567 11.21 -20.13 17.79
C GLY A 567 12.36 -21.13 17.99
N ASN A 568 13.59 -20.89 17.52
CA ASN A 568 14.79 -21.69 17.79
C ASN A 568 16.03 -20.80 17.60
N ALA A 569 16.88 -20.76 18.63
CA ALA A 569 17.88 -19.73 18.88
C ALA A 569 19.18 -19.79 18.03
N ALA A 570 19.14 -20.33 16.80
CA ALA A 570 20.35 -20.56 16.01
C ALA A 570 20.70 -19.43 15.01
N ASP A 571 19.73 -18.66 14.50
CA ASP A 571 20.01 -17.52 13.60
C ASP A 571 18.85 -16.49 13.59
N PRO A 572 19.02 -15.25 14.05
CA PRO A 572 17.93 -14.26 14.05
C PRO A 572 17.64 -13.72 12.64
N THR A 573 16.43 -13.96 12.13
CA THR A 573 15.97 -13.40 10.85
C THR A 573 15.83 -11.88 10.96
N LEU A 574 16.49 -11.12 10.07
CA LEU A 574 16.43 -9.66 10.07
C LEU A 574 15.36 -9.15 9.09
N TYR A 575 14.50 -8.24 9.56
CA TYR A 575 13.50 -7.56 8.73
C TYR A 575 13.86 -6.08 8.57
N SER A 576 13.73 -5.59 7.34
CA SER A 576 13.88 -4.18 7.02
C SER A 576 12.54 -3.45 7.15
N HIS A 577 12.58 -2.32 7.84
CA HIS A 577 11.43 -1.48 8.09
C HIS A 577 11.74 -0.03 7.71
N VAL A 578 10.67 0.67 7.34
CA VAL A 578 10.67 2.11 7.09
C VAL A 578 9.72 2.75 8.07
N LEU A 579 10.22 3.70 8.84
CA LEU A 579 9.42 4.62 9.62
C LEU A 579 9.25 5.91 8.82
N ILE A 580 8.01 6.28 8.51
CA ILE A 580 7.66 7.47 7.76
C ILE A 580 7.11 8.48 8.76
N ARG A 581 7.79 9.61 8.92
CA ARG A 581 7.31 10.75 9.68
C ARG A 581 6.63 11.74 8.75
N GLN A 582 5.40 12.09 9.07
CA GLN A 582 4.63 13.13 8.38
C GLN A 582 5.06 14.54 8.86
N SER A 583 4.64 15.58 8.15
CA SER A 583 4.93 16.98 8.49
C SER A 583 4.48 17.33 9.91
N GLY A 584 3.24 16.99 10.25
CA GLY A 584 2.61 17.16 11.57
C GLY A 584 3.20 16.32 12.72
N GLY A 585 4.21 15.48 12.45
CA GLY A 585 4.97 14.74 13.46
C GLY A 585 4.43 13.37 13.85
N SER A 586 3.36 12.90 13.21
CA SER A 586 2.91 11.51 13.30
C SER A 586 3.86 10.56 12.56
N TYR A 587 3.87 9.29 12.99
CA TYR A 587 4.73 8.25 12.45
C TYR A 587 3.92 7.06 11.92
N SER A 588 4.23 6.59 10.72
CA SER A 588 3.75 5.30 10.24
C SER A 588 4.90 4.34 10.07
N LEU A 589 4.70 3.12 10.55
CA LEU A 589 5.63 2.03 10.35
C LEU A 589 5.19 1.21 9.14
N ARG A 590 6.14 0.91 8.26
CA ARG A 590 5.96 -0.02 7.17
C ARG A 590 7.06 -1.08 7.18
N SER A 591 6.67 -2.35 7.18
CA SER A 591 7.60 -3.44 6.92
C SER A 591 7.80 -3.55 5.41
N LEU A 592 9.06 -3.66 4.98
CA LEU A 592 9.37 -4.07 3.61
C LEU A 592 9.31 -5.61 3.60
N ALA A 593 8.10 -6.17 3.55
CA ALA A 593 7.89 -7.61 3.56
C ALA A 593 8.28 -8.26 2.21
N PRO A 594 8.61 -9.58 2.19
CA PRO A 594 9.23 -10.23 1.05
C PRO A 594 8.17 -10.88 0.16
N ASP A 595 7.84 -10.29 -0.98
CA ASP A 595 6.96 -10.96 -1.96
C ASP A 595 7.65 -12.09 -2.74
N THR A 596 8.87 -12.48 -2.33
CA THR A 596 9.80 -13.21 -3.20
C THR A 596 10.60 -14.22 -2.39
N GLY A 597 10.62 -15.48 -2.81
CA GLY A 597 11.17 -16.65 -2.10
C GLY A 597 12.67 -16.67 -1.73
N ALA A 598 13.30 -15.52 -1.47
CA ALA A 598 14.64 -15.36 -0.89
C ALA A 598 14.56 -14.66 0.50
N ALA A 599 13.52 -14.96 1.26
CA ALA A 599 13.02 -14.18 2.40
C ALA A 599 13.75 -14.38 3.74
N TRP A 600 15.08 -14.58 3.77
CA TRP A 600 15.76 -14.83 5.05
C TRP A 600 16.77 -13.76 5.49
N GLN A 601 17.28 -12.87 4.62
CA GLN A 601 18.49 -12.11 4.97
C GLN A 601 18.58 -10.69 4.37
N ARG A 602 17.49 -9.90 4.39
CA ARG A 602 17.60 -8.47 4.01
C ARG A 602 18.22 -7.67 5.17
N GLY A 603 19.46 -7.18 5.00
CA GLY A 603 20.08 -6.26 5.96
C GLY A 603 19.47 -4.85 5.90
N ALA A 604 20.04 -3.86 6.59
CA ALA A 604 19.41 -2.55 6.75
C ALA A 604 19.26 -1.78 5.41
N ILE A 605 18.36 -0.80 5.39
CA ILE A 605 18.18 0.12 4.26
C ILE A 605 19.32 1.14 4.28
N ALA A 606 20.15 1.14 3.23
CA ALA A 606 21.26 2.09 3.06
C ALA A 606 20.85 3.28 2.20
N ALA A 607 20.00 3.12 1.20
CA ALA A 607 19.66 4.22 0.30
C ALA A 607 18.22 4.11 -0.17
N MET A 608 17.60 5.26 -0.42
CA MET A 608 16.21 5.37 -0.87
C MET A 608 16.12 6.43 -1.97
N ALA A 609 15.15 6.29 -2.87
CA ALA A 609 14.86 7.28 -3.89
C ALA A 609 13.40 7.16 -4.36
N PRO A 610 12.70 8.28 -4.63
CA PRO A 610 11.40 8.23 -5.31
C PRO A 610 11.56 7.70 -6.73
N SER A 611 10.51 7.11 -7.30
CA SER A 611 10.57 6.60 -8.67
C SER A 611 10.84 7.71 -9.68
N PRO A 612 11.84 7.55 -10.56
CA PRO A 612 12.08 8.47 -11.68
C PRO A 612 11.10 8.26 -12.84
N PHE A 613 10.39 7.13 -12.91
CA PHE A 613 9.64 6.73 -14.10
C PHE A 613 8.28 7.43 -14.15
N VAL A 614 7.90 7.91 -15.34
CA VAL A 614 6.70 8.74 -15.52
C VAL A 614 5.42 7.99 -15.13
N GLU A 615 5.39 6.66 -15.32
CA GLU A 615 4.20 5.84 -15.06
C GLU A 615 3.84 5.72 -13.57
N ASP A 616 4.83 5.85 -12.69
CA ASP A 616 4.70 5.68 -11.26
C ASP A 616 5.37 6.81 -10.47
N GLN A 617 5.58 7.96 -11.13
CA GLN A 617 6.41 9.05 -10.63
C GLN A 617 5.90 9.49 -9.26
N GLY A 618 6.68 9.10 -8.26
CA GLY A 618 6.38 9.27 -6.86
C GLY A 618 5.40 8.27 -6.21
N ARG A 619 4.49 7.63 -6.94
CA ARG A 619 3.66 6.55 -6.38
C ARG A 619 4.51 5.38 -5.87
N ARG A 620 5.68 5.16 -6.46
CA ARG A 620 6.65 4.15 -6.03
C ARG A 620 7.95 4.77 -5.52
N TRP A 621 8.56 4.02 -4.63
CA TRP A 621 9.84 4.30 -3.98
C TRP A 621 10.75 3.10 -4.14
N PHE A 622 12.02 3.37 -4.36
CA PHE A 622 13.07 2.37 -4.41
C PHE A 622 13.87 2.40 -3.12
N PHE A 623 14.17 1.21 -2.60
CA PHE A 623 14.92 0.97 -1.38
C PHE A 623 16.09 0.06 -1.72
N ALA A 624 17.28 0.41 -1.26
CA ALA A 624 18.47 -0.37 -1.49
C ALA A 624 19.22 -0.58 -0.19
N GLY A 625 19.85 -1.75 -0.05
CA GLY A 625 20.58 -2.12 1.15
C GLY A 625 21.55 -3.26 0.92
N ALA A 626 22.18 -3.69 2.00
CA ALA A 626 23.16 -4.77 2.01
C ALA A 626 22.83 -5.77 3.11
N GLY A 627 22.95 -7.07 2.84
CA GLY A 627 22.70 -8.15 3.79
C GLY A 627 23.74 -9.27 3.66
N ALA A 628 23.98 -9.98 4.75
CA ALA A 628 24.83 -11.17 4.74
C ALA A 628 24.01 -12.37 4.24
N THR A 629 24.46 -13.03 3.18
CA THR A 629 23.89 -14.30 2.72
C THR A 629 24.78 -15.48 3.07
N GLU A 630 24.26 -16.72 3.02
CA GLU A 630 25.09 -17.93 3.08
C GLU A 630 26.25 -17.93 2.04
N SER A 631 26.09 -17.15 0.95
CA SER A 631 27.08 -16.98 -0.12
C SER A 631 28.01 -15.76 0.02
N GLY A 632 27.87 -14.96 1.08
CA GLY A 632 28.62 -13.71 1.31
C GLY A 632 27.74 -12.45 1.37
N ASN A 633 28.36 -11.27 1.52
CA ASN A 633 27.65 -9.99 1.50
C ASN A 633 27.03 -9.75 0.11
N GLN A 634 25.72 -9.48 0.07
CA GLN A 634 25.00 -9.13 -1.15
C GLN A 634 24.28 -7.79 -1.01
N ALA A 635 24.28 -7.02 -2.10
CA ALA A 635 23.45 -5.83 -2.26
C ALA A 635 22.07 -6.23 -2.82
N TRP A 636 21.02 -5.53 -2.40
CA TRP A 636 19.66 -5.73 -2.86
C TRP A 636 18.99 -4.40 -3.22
N LEU A 637 18.02 -4.46 -4.14
CA LEU A 637 17.16 -3.35 -4.52
C LEU A 637 15.71 -3.83 -4.48
N ASP A 638 14.86 -3.07 -3.82
CA ASP A 638 13.43 -3.33 -3.67
C ASP A 638 12.61 -2.08 -4.03
N GLN A 639 11.33 -2.26 -4.33
CA GLN A 639 10.40 -1.17 -4.60
C GLN A 639 9.12 -1.30 -3.77
N GLY A 640 8.51 -0.17 -3.43
CA GLY A 640 7.22 -0.16 -2.77
C GLY A 640 6.57 1.21 -2.77
N ALA A 641 5.27 1.28 -2.50
CA ALA A 641 4.54 2.55 -2.39
C ALA A 641 4.57 3.11 -0.96
N LEU A 642 5.19 4.26 -0.73
CA LEU A 642 5.05 4.95 0.55
C LEU A 642 3.68 5.63 0.60
N GLN A 643 2.68 4.92 1.11
CA GLN A 643 1.40 5.54 1.40
C GLN A 643 1.55 6.47 2.61
N GLN A 644 0.90 7.63 2.58
CA GLN A 644 0.66 8.41 3.80
C GLN A 644 0.02 7.51 4.86
N ALA A 645 0.24 7.84 6.13
CA ALA A 645 -0.46 7.18 7.22
C ALA A 645 -1.98 7.38 7.01
N GLN A 646 -2.66 6.34 6.51
CA GLN A 646 -4.11 6.32 6.50
C GLN A 646 -4.60 6.34 7.95
N VAL A 647 -5.79 6.90 8.17
CA VAL A 647 -6.43 6.81 9.49
C VAL A 647 -6.53 5.34 9.86
N LYS A 648 -5.82 4.96 10.93
CA LYS A 648 -5.80 3.58 11.39
C LYS A 648 -7.20 3.19 11.85
N ARG A 649 -7.80 2.20 11.19
CA ARG A 649 -9.07 1.59 11.58
C ARG A 649 -8.91 0.78 12.87
N GLY A 650 -10.02 0.53 13.56
CA GLY A 650 -10.06 -0.27 14.77
C GLY A 650 -10.19 0.56 16.04
N PRO A 651 -9.96 -0.07 17.20
CA PRO A 651 -10.05 0.59 18.49
C PRO A 651 -8.92 1.60 18.73
N TRP A 652 -9.29 2.72 19.33
CA TRP A 652 -8.46 3.81 19.82
C TRP A 652 -8.81 4.08 21.27
N TRP A 653 -7.87 4.56 22.06
CA TRP A 653 -8.09 4.80 23.48
C TRP A 653 -7.24 5.96 23.98
N ASN A 654 -7.62 6.50 25.13
CA ASN A 654 -6.83 7.53 25.81
C ASN A 654 -6.02 6.90 26.95
N ARG A 655 -4.69 6.89 26.81
CA ARG A 655 -3.77 6.38 27.85
C ARG A 655 -3.92 7.08 29.21
N ALA A 656 -4.26 8.36 29.22
CA ALA A 656 -4.48 9.13 30.45
C ALA A 656 -5.83 8.83 31.12
N GLN A 657 -6.77 8.24 30.38
CA GLN A 657 -8.15 7.96 30.80
C GLN A 657 -8.53 6.52 30.43
N SER A 658 -7.88 5.56 31.08
CA SER A 658 -8.10 4.13 30.86
C SER A 658 -9.56 3.73 31.04
N GLY A 659 -10.05 2.83 30.18
CA GLY A 659 -11.46 2.38 30.16
C GLY A 659 -12.35 3.17 29.20
N HIS A 660 -11.85 4.25 28.62
CA HIS A 660 -12.55 5.03 27.57
C HIS A 660 -11.87 4.83 26.22
N GLY A 661 -12.63 4.93 25.15
CA GLY A 661 -12.04 4.93 23.81
C GLY A 661 -13.07 4.84 22.70
N PHE A 662 -12.55 4.74 21.49
CA PHE A 662 -13.32 4.80 20.26
C PHE A 662 -13.06 3.53 19.46
N ASP A 663 -14.00 3.09 18.66
CA ASP A 663 -13.73 2.17 17.54
C ASP A 663 -14.08 2.90 16.25
N ILE A 664 -13.09 3.09 15.40
CA ILE A 664 -13.16 3.93 14.21
C ILE A 664 -13.07 3.02 12.98
N GLN A 665 -14.15 2.96 12.21
CA GLN A 665 -14.27 2.03 11.10
C GLN A 665 -14.77 2.75 9.85
N LYS A 666 -14.38 2.23 8.68
CA LYS A 666 -14.92 2.66 7.40
C LYS A 666 -16.08 1.75 7.01
N ILE A 667 -17.17 2.33 6.52
CA ILE A 667 -18.39 1.64 6.06
C ILE A 667 -18.78 2.28 4.72
N GLY A 668 -18.37 1.65 3.61
CA GLY A 668 -18.50 2.21 2.27
C GLY A 668 -17.86 3.60 2.18
N ASN A 669 -18.64 4.61 1.83
CA ASN A 669 -18.16 6.00 1.70
C ASN A 669 -18.20 6.82 2.99
N GLN A 670 -18.60 6.21 4.11
CA GLN A 670 -18.70 6.87 5.41
C GLN A 670 -17.75 6.25 6.44
N TRP A 671 -17.52 7.00 7.51
CA TRP A 671 -16.81 6.55 8.69
C TRP A 671 -17.78 6.46 9.87
N ALA A 672 -17.72 5.35 10.59
CA ALA A 672 -18.42 5.14 11.83
C ALA A 672 -17.45 5.21 13.00
N VAL A 673 -17.88 5.90 14.05
CA VAL A 673 -17.17 5.95 15.32
C VAL A 673 -18.10 5.44 16.40
N LEU A 674 -17.72 4.35 17.07
CA LEU A 674 -18.34 3.93 18.33
C LEU A 674 -17.51 4.50 19.47
N PHE A 675 -18.13 5.24 20.38
CA PHE A 675 -17.45 5.80 21.54
C PHE A 675 -17.91 5.04 22.79
N TYR A 676 -17.03 4.22 23.37
CA TYR A 676 -17.30 3.50 24.61
C TYR A 676 -16.77 4.28 25.82
N SER A 677 -17.63 4.41 26.82
CA SER A 677 -17.36 5.18 28.04
C SER A 677 -18.28 4.76 29.18
N PHE A 678 -18.49 5.64 30.15
CA PHE A 678 -19.30 5.37 31.34
C PHE A 678 -20.28 6.53 31.56
N ALA A 679 -21.41 6.22 32.18
CA ALA A 679 -22.31 7.22 32.72
C ALA A 679 -21.75 7.81 34.02
N SER A 680 -22.38 8.87 34.53
CA SER A 680 -21.95 9.53 35.78
C SER A 680 -22.03 8.62 37.00
N ASP A 681 -22.84 7.56 36.94
CA ASP A 681 -22.97 6.52 37.96
C ASP A 681 -21.96 5.37 37.80
N GLY A 682 -21.06 5.47 36.81
CA GLY A 682 -20.01 4.48 36.54
C GLY A 682 -20.44 3.27 35.71
N GLN A 683 -21.70 3.22 35.25
CA GLN A 683 -22.17 2.14 34.38
C GLN A 683 -21.61 2.31 32.95
N PRO A 684 -21.22 1.21 32.27
CA PRO A 684 -20.76 1.29 30.90
C PRO A 684 -21.88 1.77 29.98
N GLN A 685 -21.54 2.69 29.07
CA GLN A 685 -22.42 3.20 28.02
C GLN A 685 -21.62 3.42 26.73
N TRP A 686 -22.30 3.36 25.59
CA TRP A 686 -21.68 3.64 24.31
C TRP A 686 -22.51 4.64 23.50
N TRP A 687 -21.80 5.41 22.68
CA TRP A 687 -22.36 6.34 21.71
C TRP A 687 -21.86 5.99 20.32
N SER A 688 -22.45 6.63 19.33
CA SER A 688 -22.12 6.38 17.92
C SER A 688 -22.18 7.66 17.11
N ALA A 689 -21.27 7.82 16.16
CA ALA A 689 -21.24 8.93 15.22
C ALA A 689 -20.99 8.39 13.81
N LEU A 690 -21.57 9.08 12.83
CA LEU A 690 -21.33 8.83 11.41
C LEU A 690 -20.84 10.13 10.77
N GLY A 691 -19.87 10.00 9.86
CA GLY A 691 -19.25 11.15 9.25
C GLY A 691 -18.36 10.80 8.08
N SER A 692 -17.62 11.80 7.63
CA SER A 692 -16.56 11.65 6.64
C SER A 692 -15.23 12.07 7.26
N ILE A 693 -14.15 11.45 6.83
CA ILE A 693 -12.80 11.93 7.14
C ILE A 693 -12.28 12.70 5.91
N THR A 694 -11.98 13.97 6.09
CA THR A 694 -11.43 14.85 5.05
C THR A 694 -10.26 15.62 5.64
N ASN A 695 -9.11 15.63 4.96
CA ASN A 695 -7.88 16.27 5.43
C ASN A 695 -7.48 15.86 6.86
N GLY A 696 -7.62 14.57 7.19
CA GLY A 696 -7.29 14.06 8.52
C GLY A 696 -8.24 14.52 9.63
N GLN A 697 -9.42 15.05 9.30
CA GLN A 697 -10.44 15.41 10.28
C GLN A 697 -11.73 14.62 10.07
N PHE A 698 -12.23 14.00 11.12
CA PHE A 698 -13.57 13.41 11.15
C PHE A 698 -14.61 14.50 11.40
N VAL A 699 -15.54 14.63 10.44
CA VAL A 699 -16.65 15.58 10.48
C VAL A 699 -17.97 14.83 10.45
N ASN A 700 -18.83 15.09 11.43
CA ASN A 700 -20.15 14.44 11.54
C ASN A 700 -21.07 14.86 10.38
N ASN A 701 -21.90 13.94 9.91
CA ASN A 701 -22.84 14.22 8.82
C ASN A 701 -24.09 14.99 9.27
N GLN A 702 -24.87 14.49 10.26
CA GLN A 702 -26.21 15.04 10.53
C GLN A 702 -26.65 15.02 12.02
N ASN A 703 -26.12 14.16 12.89
CA ASN A 703 -26.60 14.04 14.29
C ASN A 703 -25.51 14.11 15.37
N GLY A 704 -24.29 14.49 14.99
CA GLY A 704 -23.17 14.52 15.92
C GLY A 704 -22.89 13.17 16.57
N LEU A 705 -22.66 13.19 17.88
CA LEU A 705 -22.46 12.02 18.72
C LEU A 705 -23.81 11.54 19.30
N MET A 706 -24.31 10.40 18.83
CA MET A 706 -25.65 9.91 19.13
C MET A 706 -25.67 8.92 20.28
N PHE A 707 -26.61 9.09 21.22
CA PHE A 707 -26.97 8.10 22.23
C PHE A 707 -28.12 7.22 21.71
N THR A 708 -27.93 5.89 21.71
CA THR A 708 -28.97 4.93 21.31
C THR A 708 -29.43 4.15 22.54
N GLU A 709 -30.74 3.93 22.64
CA GLU A 709 -31.42 3.14 23.68
C GLU A 709 -32.41 2.16 23.02
N GLN A 710 -32.81 1.12 23.74
CA GLN A 710 -33.91 0.24 23.32
C GLN A 710 -35.21 0.66 23.99
N VAL A 711 -36.25 0.85 23.17
CA VAL A 711 -37.59 1.20 23.61
C VAL A 711 -38.60 0.21 23.05
N LEU A 712 -39.64 -0.09 23.83
CA LEU A 712 -40.77 -0.88 23.35
C LEU A 712 -41.63 0.00 22.43
N ARG A 713 -41.77 -0.40 21.16
CA ARG A 713 -42.74 0.15 20.21
C ARG A 713 -43.55 -0.98 19.62
N ASP A 714 -44.88 -0.88 19.72
CA ASP A 714 -45.82 -1.88 19.19
C ASP A 714 -45.51 -3.33 19.64
N GLY A 715 -45.09 -3.48 20.90
CA GLY A 715 -44.73 -4.78 21.49
C GLY A 715 -43.34 -5.30 21.12
N ASN A 716 -42.59 -4.61 20.27
CA ASN A 716 -41.23 -4.97 19.86
C ASN A 716 -40.20 -4.03 20.47
N LEU A 717 -39.08 -4.59 20.93
CA LEU A 717 -37.92 -3.79 21.34
C LEU A 717 -37.23 -3.25 20.08
N VAL A 718 -37.13 -1.92 19.96
CA VAL A 718 -36.48 -1.25 18.84
C VAL A 718 -35.42 -0.27 19.33
N SER A 719 -34.29 -0.20 18.63
CA SER A 719 -33.20 0.72 18.96
C SER A 719 -33.49 2.13 18.43
N SER A 720 -33.77 3.07 19.32
CA SER A 720 -34.07 4.48 19.01
C SER A 720 -32.88 5.38 19.34
N ILE A 721 -32.63 6.44 18.54
CA ILE A 721 -31.79 7.54 19.02
C ILE A 721 -32.58 8.30 20.06
N ASN A 722 -31.94 8.63 21.18
CA ASN A 722 -32.44 9.60 22.12
C ASN A 722 -31.98 10.99 21.67
N THR A 723 -32.86 11.75 21.03
CA THR A 723 -32.55 13.07 20.46
C THR A 723 -32.28 14.15 21.51
N GLU A 724 -32.67 13.92 22.76
CA GLU A 724 -32.36 14.82 23.89
C GLU A 724 -30.93 14.59 24.42
N ARG A 725 -30.32 13.44 24.09
CA ARG A 725 -28.99 13.03 24.52
C ARG A 725 -27.96 12.98 23.40
N THR A 726 -28.03 13.91 22.44
CA THR A 726 -27.03 14.06 21.37
C THR A 726 -25.89 15.00 21.76
N GLY A 727 -24.66 14.62 21.44
CA GLY A 727 -23.44 15.40 21.64
C GLY A 727 -22.75 15.80 20.33
N GLN A 728 -21.51 16.26 20.42
CA GLN A 728 -20.63 16.55 19.29
C GLN A 728 -19.33 15.76 19.43
N LEU A 729 -18.79 15.34 18.28
CA LEU A 729 -17.50 14.66 18.18
C LEU A 729 -16.73 15.20 16.98
N GLN A 730 -15.50 15.65 17.20
CA GLN A 730 -14.54 15.90 16.13
C GLN A 730 -13.26 15.14 16.44
N ILE A 731 -12.63 14.56 15.43
CA ILE A 731 -11.34 13.87 15.61
C ILE A 731 -10.34 14.42 14.60
N ARG A 732 -9.23 14.98 15.07
CA ARG A 732 -8.10 15.44 14.27
C ARG A 732 -6.97 14.41 14.35
N PHE A 733 -6.73 13.69 13.26
CA PHE A 733 -5.69 12.67 13.14
C PHE A 733 -4.35 13.28 12.70
N GLY A 734 -3.29 12.48 12.80
CA GLY A 734 -1.95 12.84 12.28
C GLY A 734 -1.14 13.70 13.25
N LEU A 735 -1.33 13.52 14.55
CA LEU A 735 -0.62 14.30 15.56
C LEU A 735 0.73 13.68 15.89
N GLY A 736 1.72 14.54 16.16
CA GLY A 736 2.95 14.15 16.82
C GLY A 736 2.82 14.14 18.35
N ALA A 737 3.69 13.40 19.03
CA ALA A 737 3.70 13.32 20.50
C ALA A 737 3.92 14.67 21.21
N GLY A 738 4.49 15.64 20.50
CA GLY A 738 4.69 17.01 20.97
C GLY A 738 3.55 18.00 20.67
N ASP A 739 2.44 17.56 20.06
CA ASP A 739 1.26 18.41 19.83
C ASP A 739 0.65 18.84 21.18
N ALA A 740 0.17 20.09 21.25
CA ALA A 740 -0.42 20.63 22.48
C ALA A 740 -1.61 19.81 23.00
N ALA A 741 -2.37 19.16 22.10
CA ALA A 741 -3.47 18.27 22.46
C ALA A 741 -3.01 17.03 23.25
N CYS A 742 -1.73 16.65 23.10
CA CYS A 742 -1.11 15.50 23.75
C CYS A 742 -0.18 15.88 24.91
N ALA A 743 -0.15 17.15 25.32
CA ALA A 743 0.64 17.66 26.44
C ALA A 743 -0.05 17.43 27.81
N ASP A 744 -0.60 16.23 28.04
CA ASP A 744 -1.35 15.86 29.26
C ASP A 744 -0.48 15.19 30.35
N GLY A 745 0.85 15.22 30.20
CA GLY A 745 1.81 14.64 31.13
C GLY A 745 2.07 13.14 30.92
N VAL A 746 1.38 12.48 29.98
CA VAL A 746 1.61 11.07 29.66
C VAL A 746 2.59 10.95 28.49
N ASN A 747 3.70 10.22 28.71
CA ASN A 747 4.68 9.98 27.64
C ASN A 747 4.07 9.11 26.54
N ARG A 748 4.00 9.64 25.31
CA ARG A 748 3.54 8.96 24.10
C ARG A 748 4.57 8.98 22.97
N ALA A 749 5.86 9.12 23.30
CA ALA A 749 6.95 9.06 22.32
C ALA A 749 7.01 7.70 21.60
N ASP A 750 6.33 6.67 22.10
CA ASP A 750 6.25 5.34 21.51
C ASP A 750 4.95 5.09 20.71
N ALA A 751 4.10 6.10 20.56
CA ALA A 751 2.85 5.98 19.81
C ALA A 751 3.11 6.22 18.31
N LEU A 752 2.73 5.25 17.47
CA LEU A 752 2.85 5.40 16.01
C LEU A 752 1.87 6.47 15.50
N ALA A 753 0.59 6.36 15.86
CA ALA A 753 -0.42 7.34 15.46
C ALA A 753 -1.05 7.98 16.69
N LEU A 754 -1.32 9.27 16.59
CA LEU A 754 -2.05 10.04 17.60
C LEU A 754 -3.14 10.86 16.92
N ALA A 755 -4.22 11.09 17.67
CA ALA A 755 -5.31 11.96 17.28
C ALA A 755 -5.85 12.73 18.48
N GLU A 756 -6.45 13.89 18.22
CA GLU A 756 -7.19 14.68 19.21
C GLU A 756 -8.68 14.42 18.99
N ALA A 757 -9.35 13.85 19.98
CA ALA A 757 -10.80 13.76 20.01
C ALA A 757 -11.38 14.91 20.84
N GLU A 758 -12.11 15.81 20.19
CA GLU A 758 -12.91 16.84 20.84
C GLU A 758 -14.35 16.33 21.02
N ILE A 759 -14.77 16.17 22.27
CA ILE A 759 -16.00 15.47 22.65
C ILE A 759 -16.85 16.41 23.48
N THR A 760 -18.10 16.61 23.07
CA THR A 760 -19.09 17.36 23.84
C THR A 760 -20.28 16.46 24.11
N MET A 761 -20.47 16.05 25.36
CA MET A 761 -21.65 15.27 25.77
C MET A 761 -22.79 16.20 26.22
N PRO A 762 -24.05 15.75 26.15
CA PRO A 762 -25.20 16.54 26.61
C PRO A 762 -25.02 17.03 28.05
N GLY A 763 -25.17 18.34 28.27
CA GLY A 763 -25.06 18.96 29.60
C GLY A 763 -23.64 18.95 30.20
N GLN A 764 -22.61 18.66 29.40
CA GLN A 764 -21.22 18.63 29.86
C GLN A 764 -20.32 19.56 29.03
N ALA A 765 -19.24 20.04 29.65
CA ALA A 765 -18.23 20.83 28.95
C ALA A 765 -17.47 19.98 27.91
N THR A 766 -17.08 20.63 26.81
CA THR A 766 -16.22 20.04 25.77
C THR A 766 -14.89 19.60 26.34
N ARG A 767 -14.45 18.40 25.93
CA ARG A 767 -13.20 17.77 26.37
C ARG A 767 -12.33 17.47 25.15
N ARG A 768 -11.02 17.58 25.34
CA ARG A 768 -10.03 17.21 24.33
C ARG A 768 -9.20 16.06 24.86
N TRP A 769 -9.19 14.95 24.14
CA TRP A 769 -8.44 13.76 24.51
C TRP A 769 -7.40 13.45 23.44
N CYS A 770 -6.15 13.28 23.87
CA CYS A 770 -5.15 12.65 23.03
C CYS A 770 -5.36 11.14 23.04
N ILE A 771 -5.79 10.61 21.90
CA ILE A 771 -6.07 9.20 21.69
C ILE A 771 -5.02 8.55 20.79
N GLU A 772 -4.81 7.26 20.99
CA GLU A 772 -3.91 6.44 20.20
C GLU A 772 -4.58 5.10 19.84
N PRO A 773 -4.18 4.43 18.74
CA PRO A 773 -4.70 3.11 18.41
C PRO A 773 -4.39 2.12 19.54
N MET A 774 -5.37 1.31 19.91
CA MET A 774 -5.17 0.23 20.86
C MET A 774 -4.28 -0.84 20.22
N GLN A 775 -3.17 -1.15 20.90
CA GLN A 775 -2.28 -2.23 20.50
C GLN A 775 -2.48 -3.39 21.48
N ILE A 776 -2.92 -4.53 20.95
CA ILE A 776 -2.92 -5.78 21.72
C ILE A 776 -1.55 -6.42 21.52
N ARG A 777 -0.97 -6.97 22.59
CA ARG A 777 0.30 -7.68 22.48
C ARG A 777 0.20 -8.83 21.48
N GLY A 778 1.08 -8.83 20.48
CA GLY A 778 1.20 -9.87 19.46
C GLY A 778 1.74 -9.29 18.16
N ALA A 779 2.76 -9.90 17.57
CA ALA A 779 3.35 -9.40 16.32
C ALA A 779 2.61 -10.00 15.13
N GLY A 780 1.82 -9.29 14.29
CA GLY A 780 1.31 -9.75 12.97
C GLY A 780 -0.20 -9.58 12.67
N ASN A 781 -0.70 -10.23 11.60
CA ASN A 781 -2.14 -10.47 11.35
C ASN A 781 -2.52 -11.96 11.42
N GLY A 782 -3.72 -12.27 11.94
CA GLY A 782 -4.26 -13.63 12.03
C GLY A 782 -4.49 -14.32 10.68
N ALA A 783 -4.46 -15.65 10.68
CA ALA A 783 -4.70 -16.48 9.50
C ALA A 783 -6.06 -16.20 8.82
N VAL A 784 -7.04 -15.69 9.58
CA VAL A 784 -8.32 -15.19 9.08
C VAL A 784 -8.51 -13.76 9.58
N ASP A 785 -8.52 -12.78 8.68
CA ASP A 785 -8.78 -11.37 9.03
C ASP A 785 -10.28 -11.12 9.26
N ASN A 786 -10.68 -11.28 10.52
CA ASN A 786 -12.04 -11.01 10.99
C ASN A 786 -12.20 -9.59 11.59
N ASN A 787 -11.23 -8.69 11.39
CA ASN A 787 -11.27 -7.36 11.98
C ASN A 787 -12.42 -6.51 11.43
N GLY A 788 -13.01 -5.71 12.30
CA GLY A 788 -14.10 -4.78 11.97
C GLY A 788 -15.31 -4.90 12.88
N ILE A 789 -16.36 -4.16 12.53
CA ILE A 789 -17.65 -4.21 13.22
C ILE A 789 -18.55 -5.27 12.56
N TRP A 790 -19.16 -6.10 13.39
CA TRP A 790 -20.08 -7.17 13.03
C TRP A 790 -21.41 -7.03 13.76
N THR A 791 -22.48 -7.48 13.11
CA THR A 791 -23.85 -7.47 13.66
C THR A 791 -24.58 -8.77 13.31
N ALA A 792 -25.60 -9.13 14.08
CA ALA A 792 -26.46 -10.28 13.79
C ALA A 792 -27.57 -9.98 12.75
N GLY A 793 -27.59 -8.77 12.20
CA GLY A 793 -28.59 -8.36 11.20
C GLY A 793 -29.95 -8.04 11.81
N LEU A 794 -31.00 -8.03 10.98
CA LEU A 794 -32.33 -7.56 11.36
C LEU A 794 -33.09 -8.46 12.34
N LEU A 795 -32.86 -9.78 12.25
CA LEU A 795 -33.61 -10.77 13.03
C LEU A 795 -33.18 -10.81 14.50
N ASP A 796 -31.98 -10.33 14.81
CA ASP A 796 -31.43 -10.22 16.17
C ASP A 796 -30.68 -8.89 16.32
N SER A 797 -31.42 -7.82 16.04
CA SER A 797 -30.92 -6.45 16.08
C SER A 797 -30.78 -5.94 17.54
N GLY A 798 -29.95 -4.93 17.77
CA GLY A 798 -29.75 -4.34 19.10
C GLY A 798 -28.38 -4.61 19.72
N TRP A 799 -27.50 -5.31 19.01
CA TRP A 799 -26.14 -5.52 19.49
C TRP A 799 -25.17 -5.69 18.31
N GLY A 800 -23.89 -5.59 18.62
CA GLY A 800 -22.81 -5.82 17.67
C GLY A 800 -21.49 -6.08 18.39
N VAL A 801 -20.49 -6.49 17.63
CA VAL A 801 -19.13 -6.72 18.14
C VAL A 801 -18.12 -6.06 17.23
N SER A 802 -17.19 -5.32 17.83
CA SER A 802 -15.97 -4.89 17.18
C SER A 802 -14.87 -5.92 17.44
N LEU A 803 -14.36 -6.52 16.39
CA LEU A 803 -13.26 -7.48 16.44
C LEU A 803 -11.98 -6.82 15.95
N PHE A 804 -10.89 -7.12 16.65
CA PHE A 804 -9.55 -6.64 16.32
C PHE A 804 -8.53 -7.68 16.79
N ALA A 805 -7.67 -8.13 15.89
CA ALA A 805 -6.66 -9.14 16.12
C ALA A 805 -5.26 -8.60 15.80
N GLN A 806 -4.25 -9.05 16.56
CA GLN A 806 -2.83 -8.74 16.36
C GLN A 806 -1.98 -10.00 16.67
N GLY A 807 -1.10 -10.44 15.76
CA GLY A 807 -0.24 -11.66 15.86
C GLY A 807 0.13 -12.32 14.51
N LEU A 808 1.23 -13.07 14.39
CA LEU A 808 1.84 -13.64 13.16
C LEU A 808 1.81 -15.14 13.35
N GLY A 809 1.28 -15.88 12.37
CA GLY A 809 1.28 -17.35 12.38
C GLY A 809 0.03 -17.96 13.05
N ALA A 810 0.19 -19.13 13.66
CA ALA A 810 -0.91 -19.98 14.12
C ALA A 810 -1.58 -19.53 15.43
N GLU A 811 -0.96 -18.64 16.21
CA GLU A 811 -1.51 -18.12 17.47
C GLU A 811 -1.56 -16.59 17.42
N THR A 812 -2.76 -16.03 17.29
CA THR A 812 -2.97 -14.58 17.20
C THR A 812 -3.85 -14.09 18.34
N THR A 813 -3.54 -12.94 18.92
CA THR A 813 -4.38 -12.43 20.01
C THR A 813 -5.61 -11.76 19.40
N GLN A 814 -6.78 -12.33 19.64
CA GLN A 814 -8.06 -11.78 19.27
C GLN A 814 -8.62 -10.94 20.42
N GLY A 815 -8.98 -9.70 20.13
CA GLY A 815 -9.78 -8.83 20.99
C GLY A 815 -11.20 -8.67 20.45
N ALA A 816 -12.13 -8.40 21.37
CA ALA A 816 -13.51 -8.06 21.06
C ALA A 816 -14.05 -6.98 22.00
N ILE A 817 -14.73 -5.97 21.45
CA ILE A 817 -15.61 -5.08 22.21
C ILE A 817 -17.05 -5.38 21.77
N VAL A 818 -17.86 -5.89 22.70
CA VAL A 818 -19.27 -6.22 22.45
C VAL A 818 -20.14 -5.06 22.94
N TYR A 819 -21.01 -4.56 22.08
CA TYR A 819 -21.98 -3.50 22.36
C TYR A 819 -23.39 -4.08 22.33
N TYR A 820 -24.18 -3.88 23.37
CA TYR A 820 -25.51 -4.47 23.50
C TYR A 820 -26.39 -3.63 24.46
N PHE A 821 -27.61 -4.08 24.74
CA PHE A 821 -28.51 -3.46 25.72
C PHE A 821 -28.81 -4.44 26.87
N ASP A 822 -28.93 -3.91 28.09
CA ASP A 822 -29.42 -4.70 29.22
C ASP A 822 -30.96 -4.87 29.20
N GLY A 823 -31.50 -5.62 30.17
CA GLY A 823 -32.94 -5.86 30.29
C GLY A 823 -33.79 -4.60 30.51
N ALA A 824 -33.18 -3.46 30.85
CA ALA A 824 -33.84 -2.16 30.95
C ALA A 824 -33.73 -1.33 29.65
N GLY A 825 -33.15 -1.90 28.58
CA GLY A 825 -32.95 -1.23 27.31
C GLY A 825 -31.81 -0.20 27.31
N GLN A 826 -30.95 -0.20 28.33
CA GLN A 826 -29.83 0.74 28.45
C GLN A 826 -28.58 0.19 27.76
N PRO A 827 -27.81 1.03 27.03
CA PRO A 827 -26.61 0.57 26.32
C PRO A 827 -25.53 0.13 27.29
N ARG A 828 -24.87 -1.00 26.97
CA ARG A 828 -23.74 -1.60 27.69
C ARG A 828 -22.64 -1.99 26.72
N TRP A 829 -21.41 -2.07 27.22
CA TRP A 829 -20.29 -2.62 26.45
C TRP A 829 -19.41 -3.51 27.33
N ALA A 830 -18.82 -4.54 26.73
CA ALA A 830 -17.86 -5.43 27.37
C ALA A 830 -16.62 -5.59 26.50
N LEU A 831 -15.47 -5.83 27.12
CA LEU A 831 -14.19 -6.07 26.44
C LEU A 831 -13.71 -7.48 26.77
N GLY A 832 -13.19 -8.19 25.79
CA GLY A 832 -12.54 -9.47 26.02
C GLY A 832 -11.38 -9.71 25.06
N SER A 833 -10.55 -10.67 25.44
CA SER A 833 -9.45 -11.14 24.60
C SER A 833 -9.19 -12.62 24.80
N GLY A 834 -8.57 -13.24 23.81
CA GLY A 834 -8.15 -14.63 23.82
C GLY A 834 -7.20 -14.92 22.67
N VAL A 835 -6.72 -16.16 22.58
CA VAL A 835 -5.88 -16.61 21.48
C VAL A 835 -6.78 -17.21 20.39
N GLN A 836 -6.53 -16.80 19.16
CA GLN A 836 -7.13 -17.34 17.95
C GLN A 836 -6.15 -18.31 17.28
N ALA A 837 -6.63 -19.52 17.02
CA ALA A 837 -5.93 -20.56 16.27
C ALA A 837 -6.90 -21.20 15.27
N ASP A 838 -6.47 -21.36 14.02
CA ASP A 838 -7.26 -21.97 12.93
C ASP A 838 -8.69 -21.39 12.79
N GLY A 839 -8.79 -20.06 12.90
CA GLY A 839 -10.06 -19.35 12.81
C GLY A 839 -10.98 -19.53 14.02
N ARG A 840 -10.55 -20.17 15.10
CA ARG A 840 -11.32 -20.30 16.35
C ARG A 840 -10.68 -19.49 17.46
N ALA A 841 -11.50 -18.84 18.30
CA ALA A 841 -11.02 -18.14 19.50
C ALA A 841 -12.04 -18.23 20.62
N THR A 842 -11.58 -18.44 21.85
CA THR A 842 -12.39 -18.31 23.07
C THR A 842 -11.90 -17.10 23.84
N LEU A 843 -12.76 -16.08 23.95
CA LEU A 843 -12.45 -14.80 24.57
C LEU A 843 -13.01 -14.78 25.99
N SER A 844 -12.15 -14.44 26.95
CA SER A 844 -12.60 -14.16 28.32
C SER A 844 -13.17 -12.75 28.37
N MET A 845 -14.46 -12.62 28.65
CA MET A 845 -15.19 -11.36 28.59
C MET A 845 -15.21 -10.68 29.96
N LEU A 846 -14.88 -9.40 29.97
CA LEU A 846 -14.75 -8.55 31.13
C LEU A 846 -15.71 -7.37 31.03
N ASN A 847 -16.39 -7.09 32.13
CA ASN A 847 -17.04 -5.82 32.37
C ASN A 847 -16.03 -4.86 33.00
N VAL A 848 -16.02 -3.62 32.52
CA VAL A 848 -15.19 -2.54 33.06
C VAL A 848 -16.06 -1.68 33.97
N LEU A 849 -15.62 -1.48 35.20
CA LEU A 849 -16.38 -0.82 36.27
C LEU A 849 -15.61 0.39 36.82
N ASN A 850 -16.35 1.29 37.47
CA ASN A 850 -15.83 2.48 38.14
C ASN A 850 -15.10 3.47 37.22
N GLY A 851 -15.30 3.37 35.91
CA GLY A 851 -14.91 4.42 35.00
C GLY A 851 -15.85 5.61 35.16
N CYS A 852 -15.33 6.81 35.02
CA CYS A 852 -16.14 8.01 35.13
C CYS A 852 -15.73 8.98 34.02
N PRO A 853 -16.66 9.41 33.17
CA PRO A 853 -16.34 10.30 32.06
C PRO A 853 -15.84 11.65 32.54
N THR A 854 -16.25 12.08 33.75
CA THR A 854 -16.01 13.43 34.26
C THR A 854 -15.07 13.56 35.44
N CYS A 855 -14.66 12.45 36.06
CA CYS A 855 -13.86 12.44 37.27
C CYS A 855 -12.36 12.50 36.96
N ALA A 856 -11.53 12.73 37.98
CA ALA A 856 -10.10 12.46 37.88
C ALA A 856 -9.88 10.97 37.52
N SER A 857 -8.86 10.67 36.71
CA SER A 857 -8.58 9.32 36.21
C SER A 857 -8.54 8.32 37.37
N VAL A 858 -9.52 7.41 37.40
CA VAL A 858 -9.58 6.29 38.36
C VAL A 858 -9.17 5.03 37.63
N GLN A 859 -8.39 4.16 38.28
CA GLN A 859 -8.06 2.86 37.71
C GLN A 859 -9.33 2.02 37.55
N PRO A 860 -9.69 1.63 36.30
CA PRO A 860 -10.89 0.84 36.07
C PRO A 860 -10.76 -0.54 36.71
N GLN A 861 -11.88 -1.06 37.23
CA GLN A 861 -11.96 -2.42 37.76
C GLN A 861 -12.48 -3.36 36.68
N TYR A 862 -11.87 -4.54 36.57
CA TYR A 862 -12.27 -5.55 35.59
C TYR A 862 -12.93 -6.71 36.31
N ARG A 863 -14.14 -7.07 35.87
CA ARG A 863 -14.87 -8.21 36.41
C ARG A 863 -15.23 -9.17 35.29
N ALA A 864 -14.86 -10.43 35.44
CA ALA A 864 -15.27 -11.47 34.50
C ALA A 864 -16.80 -11.60 34.48
N ILE A 865 -17.36 -11.61 33.26
CA ILE A 865 -18.80 -11.72 33.02
C ILE A 865 -19.16 -12.94 32.18
N GLY A 866 -18.19 -13.66 31.65
CA GLY A 866 -18.42 -14.87 30.87
C GLY A 866 -17.42 -15.03 29.73
N GLN A 867 -17.84 -15.76 28.70
CA GLN A 867 -17.00 -16.07 27.55
C GLN A 867 -17.76 -15.84 26.24
N MET A 868 -16.97 -15.58 25.20
CA MET A 868 -17.41 -15.46 23.83
C MET A 868 -16.56 -16.38 22.96
N ASP A 869 -17.21 -17.33 22.29
CA ASP A 869 -16.58 -18.21 21.32
C ASP A 869 -16.77 -17.64 19.92
N LEU A 870 -15.71 -17.70 19.13
CA LEU A 870 -15.65 -17.27 17.75
C LEU A 870 -15.24 -18.43 16.85
N GLN A 871 -15.93 -18.56 15.72
CA GLN A 871 -15.55 -19.44 14.64
C GLN A 871 -15.63 -18.65 13.33
N SER A 872 -14.47 -18.38 12.74
CA SER A 872 -14.30 -17.67 11.48
C SER A 872 -13.68 -18.58 10.43
N SER A 873 -14.14 -18.47 9.19
CA SER A 873 -13.57 -19.17 8.03
C SER A 873 -13.67 -18.32 6.78
N GLY A 874 -12.74 -18.47 5.85
CA GLY A 874 -12.72 -17.74 4.58
C GLY A 874 -11.48 -16.87 4.43
N ALA A 875 -11.41 -16.15 3.32
CA ALA A 875 -10.33 -15.21 3.01
C ALA A 875 -10.82 -13.77 3.20
N CYS A 876 -9.89 -12.80 3.18
CA CYS A 876 -10.27 -11.41 3.40
C CYS A 876 -11.34 -10.92 2.41
N GLY A 877 -12.34 -10.20 2.92
CA GLY A 877 -13.53 -9.79 2.16
C GLY A 877 -14.68 -10.80 2.17
N GLU A 878 -14.39 -12.10 2.33
CA GLU A 878 -15.36 -13.20 2.31
C GLU A 878 -15.30 -14.07 3.60
N VAL A 879 -15.16 -13.42 4.74
CA VAL A 879 -15.11 -14.14 6.03
C VAL A 879 -16.52 -14.44 6.51
N SER A 880 -16.81 -15.72 6.68
CA SER A 880 -17.96 -16.19 7.46
C SER A 880 -17.58 -16.20 8.94
N LEU A 881 -18.41 -15.57 9.78
CA LEU A 881 -18.20 -15.49 11.22
C LEU A 881 -19.42 -16.03 11.97
N ARG A 882 -19.17 -16.94 12.91
CA ARG A 882 -20.15 -17.43 13.87
C ARG A 882 -19.68 -17.20 15.29
N THR A 883 -20.63 -16.98 16.19
CA THR A 883 -20.33 -16.76 17.61
C THR A 883 -21.34 -17.41 18.55
N SER A 884 -20.85 -17.80 19.72
CA SER A 884 -21.66 -18.14 20.90
C SER A 884 -21.20 -17.27 22.07
N MET A 885 -22.13 -16.79 22.89
CA MET A 885 -21.84 -15.93 24.05
C MET A 885 -22.75 -16.31 25.22
N ASP A 886 -22.19 -16.35 26.43
CA ASP A 886 -22.93 -16.32 27.71
C ASP A 886 -22.31 -15.23 28.57
N LEU A 887 -22.93 -14.06 28.57
CA LEU A 887 -22.50 -12.90 29.35
C LEU A 887 -23.51 -12.61 30.46
N ARG A 888 -23.02 -12.50 31.69
CA ARG A 888 -23.82 -12.25 32.89
C ARG A 888 -23.31 -11.03 33.61
N TYR A 889 -24.14 -9.99 33.65
CA TYR A 889 -23.80 -8.75 34.35
C TYR A 889 -24.25 -8.81 35.81
N PRO A 890 -23.32 -8.87 36.76
CA PRO A 890 -23.67 -9.05 38.15
C PRO A 890 -24.27 -7.76 38.74
N GLY A 891 -25.43 -7.88 39.39
CA GLY A 891 -26.10 -6.79 40.09
C GLY A 891 -27.14 -6.00 39.29
N LEU A 892 -27.50 -6.45 38.07
CA LEU A 892 -28.56 -5.87 37.26
C LEU A 892 -29.59 -6.97 36.92
N GLU A 893 -30.88 -6.74 37.13
CA GLU A 893 -31.94 -7.66 36.68
C GLU A 893 -32.04 -7.68 35.15
N GLY A 894 -32.27 -8.85 34.55
CA GLY A 894 -32.40 -9.00 33.09
C GLY A 894 -31.08 -8.87 32.30
N SER A 895 -29.95 -9.03 32.97
CA SER A 895 -28.61 -8.76 32.43
C SER A 895 -27.94 -9.95 31.72
N LEU A 896 -28.68 -11.06 31.57
CA LEU A 896 -28.25 -12.27 30.89
C LEU A 896 -28.29 -12.03 29.37
N PHE A 897 -27.13 -11.99 28.73
CA PHE A 897 -26.99 -11.87 27.29
C PHE A 897 -26.41 -13.15 26.72
N VAL A 898 -27.29 -14.02 26.19
CA VAL A 898 -26.93 -15.34 25.66
C VAL A 898 -27.29 -15.43 24.18
N ARG A 899 -26.35 -15.89 23.36
CA ARG A 899 -26.54 -16.24 21.94
C ARG A 899 -25.79 -17.52 21.64
N ASN A 900 -26.41 -18.42 20.89
CA ASN A 900 -25.82 -19.73 20.58
C ASN A 900 -25.67 -19.88 19.06
N ASN A 901 -24.42 -20.07 18.61
CA ASN A 901 -24.07 -20.40 17.23
C ASN A 901 -24.71 -19.47 16.19
N LEU A 902 -24.64 -18.17 16.43
CA LEU A 902 -25.25 -17.14 15.61
C LEU A 902 -24.27 -16.68 14.53
N SER A 903 -24.74 -16.60 13.28
CA SER A 903 -23.94 -16.06 12.17
C SER A 903 -23.99 -14.54 12.17
N LEU A 904 -22.85 -13.90 11.99
CA LEU A 904 -22.73 -12.44 11.96
C LEU A 904 -22.41 -11.94 10.55
N GLN A 905 -22.90 -10.74 10.26
CA GLN A 905 -22.63 -10.00 9.04
C GLN A 905 -21.66 -8.86 9.34
N ARG A 906 -20.63 -8.70 8.51
CA ARG A 906 -19.67 -7.61 8.64
C ARG A 906 -20.34 -6.33 8.16
N LEU A 907 -20.27 -5.29 8.98
CA LEU A 907 -20.78 -3.96 8.66
C LEU A 907 -19.69 -3.06 8.09
N SER A 908 -18.46 -3.16 8.61
CA SER A 908 -17.32 -2.37 8.15
C SER A 908 -16.63 -2.96 6.92
N ASP A 909 -15.95 -2.10 6.17
CA ASP A 909 -15.09 -2.51 5.06
C ASP A 909 -14.01 -3.48 5.56
N ALA A 910 -13.73 -4.51 4.76
CA ALA A 910 -12.67 -5.46 5.08
C ALA A 910 -11.31 -4.76 5.16
N ALA A 911 -10.49 -5.15 6.13
CA ALA A 911 -9.25 -4.46 6.40
C ALA A 911 -8.04 -5.01 5.64
N CYS A 912 -8.11 -6.28 5.19
CA CYS A 912 -7.20 -6.98 4.29
C CYS A 912 -5.75 -6.51 4.44
N TYR A 913 -5.17 -6.86 5.59
CA TYR A 913 -3.80 -6.50 5.94
C TYR A 913 -2.77 -7.52 5.49
#